data_AF-A0A6J4VF91-F1
#
_entry.id   AF-A0A6J4VF91-F1
#
_cell.length_a   1.000
_cell.length_b   1.000
_cell.length_c   1.000
_cell.angle_alpha   90.00
_cell.angle_beta   90.00
_cell.angle_gamma   90.00
#
_symmetry.space_group_name_H-M   'P 1'
#
loop_
_entity.id
_entity.type
_entity.pdbx_description
1 polymer ?
#
loop_
_entity_poly.entity_id
_entity_poly.type
_entity_poly.pdbx_seq_one_letter_code
_entity_poly.pdbx_strand_id
1 'polypeptide(L)'
;METMLEGPALAPTAVGDRAGATRRWPAWRSWRYADDGGRDLRFDLLRGFAVFAMVADHVAGPSWLYALTGGNRFFVSAAEGFVFLSGIVVGIVYGGIARSHGLGAATAKLVQRAWTLYALAVWLAIGTAVLAAILDSPAAAPFAVAPARFIVEVVTLRRTFYLVDVLLLYLFALLVTPLALVALRRGWWWAVAGASWALWGAYQVDPHGWRLPWPIADNPVFGFAPWQVLFFTGLLLGYYRRWLGAAVAPRLRRLPLARWYPLPLLAGCGALVWLHATDAAAFNTLAPNGDAAAILDSWFDKSALPLPRLLASFLVFGAAWALVTHLWEPLRRLCGPFLLTLGQGALYAYAAHLVLAALVDFGAAQYWGRGAHGGFPDLAPGVNMVLQSGALGVLWVLTRHRFLQEVAKPLGRPPFVPVHRQFAGRPLWRPSDALLAVALVGMVAGSAALSQGRAGAAPAVVTITATQAPPDRAGTGDRAHAGAAPAVSTVTAPRRIAGTVTPQAPTVDQVPTAAAHRSGVGTSATAVQEVATAVAVAAGETATGRARGYLQDAQFFSPTLGRAMPYGIYLPPGYDAGTARYPVLYMLHGIGGHYSEWVAYGLPETAERLLAGGRIQPLIIVFAQGDESYFANHAGGAGERWGDYLAFDLVGHIDATYRTIPQRAARAVGGLSMGGFGALHLAFTHPGVFGAAGAHSPALRTYEEAPAFLGDRATYAAVDPLALARGLDPAGAPKVWIDVGVEDDWAARTTTLKDELRARGIRPEYRETAGGHDPDYWKKNAGIYLRYYAAALTPEPAP
;
A
#
# COMPACT_ATOMS: atom_id res chain seq x y z
N MET A 1 47.64 47.38 -45.56
CA MET A 1 47.87 46.32 -46.56
C MET A 1 48.02 45.03 -45.78
N GLU A 2 46.90 44.34 -45.56
CA GLU A 2 46.33 43.33 -46.47
C GLU A 2 46.83 41.94 -46.02
N THR A 3 45.96 41.07 -45.48
CA THR A 3 45.29 39.96 -46.22
C THR A 3 46.30 39.10 -46.98
N MET A 4 46.30 37.77 -46.94
CA MET A 4 45.20 36.82 -46.96
C MET A 4 45.80 35.38 -47.00
N LEU A 5 44.98 34.38 -46.66
CA LEU A 5 44.98 32.98 -47.17
C LEU A 5 46.15 32.02 -46.79
N GLU A 6 45.83 30.88 -46.17
CA GLU A 6 45.64 29.55 -46.79
C GLU A 6 45.60 28.45 -45.70
N GLY A 7 44.79 27.40 -45.93
CA GLY A 7 44.49 26.33 -44.98
C GLY A 7 45.63 25.33 -44.72
N PRO A 8 45.35 24.18 -44.06
CA PRO A 8 45.44 22.94 -44.83
C PRO A 8 44.47 21.82 -44.42
N ALA A 9 44.57 20.75 -45.21
CA ALA A 9 43.68 19.61 -45.38
C ALA A 9 43.88 18.42 -44.42
N LEU A 10 42.85 17.55 -44.45
CA LEU A 10 42.67 16.12 -44.07
C LEU A 10 43.93 15.22 -44.21
N ALA A 11 44.15 14.08 -43.54
CA ALA A 11 43.50 13.24 -42.50
C ALA A 11 44.61 12.29 -41.93
N PRO A 12 44.42 11.45 -40.88
CA PRO A 12 43.82 10.11 -41.10
C PRO A 12 43.02 9.52 -39.91
N THR A 13 42.13 8.59 -40.23
CA THR A 13 41.41 7.71 -39.28
C THR A 13 42.29 6.55 -38.82
N ALA A 14 42.32 6.28 -37.50
CA ALA A 14 42.83 5.02 -36.94
C ALA A 14 42.01 4.57 -35.72
N VAL A 15 41.91 3.25 -35.60
CA VAL A 15 41.16 2.45 -34.65
C VAL A 15 41.87 2.37 -33.29
N GLY A 16 41.09 2.50 -32.21
CA GLY A 16 41.35 1.89 -30.90
C GLY A 16 42.09 2.73 -29.86
N ASP A 17 41.40 3.08 -28.77
CA ASP A 17 41.92 2.71 -27.46
C ASP A 17 40.80 2.52 -26.41
N ARG A 18 40.48 1.24 -26.15
CA ARG A 18 39.80 0.80 -24.93
C ARG A 18 40.89 0.62 -23.87
N ALA A 19 41.30 1.68 -23.22
CA ALA A 19 42.14 1.60 -22.03
C ALA A 19 41.74 2.71 -21.04
N GLY A 20 41.37 2.31 -19.82
CA GLY A 20 41.20 3.25 -18.71
C GLY A 20 39.77 3.62 -18.31
N ALA A 21 38.75 2.81 -18.62
CA ALA A 21 37.52 2.84 -17.84
C ALA A 21 37.83 2.28 -16.45
N THR A 22 38.36 3.12 -15.56
CA THR A 22 38.26 2.83 -14.13
C THR A 22 36.76 2.75 -13.85
N ARG A 23 36.25 1.52 -13.70
CA ARG A 23 34.94 1.28 -13.07
C ARG A 23 35.02 1.98 -11.73
N ARG A 24 34.59 3.25 -11.65
CA ARG A 24 34.34 3.89 -10.37
C ARG A 24 33.18 3.11 -9.79
N TRP A 25 33.51 2.19 -8.87
CA TRP A 25 32.53 1.48 -8.08
C TRP A 25 31.57 2.53 -7.52
N PRO A 26 30.24 2.32 -7.63
CA PRO A 26 29.31 3.30 -7.09
C PRO A 26 29.67 3.53 -5.63
N ALA A 27 29.87 4.79 -5.23
CA ALA A 27 30.16 5.09 -3.84
C ALA A 27 29.07 4.43 -2.98
N TRP A 28 29.45 3.71 -1.92
CA TRP A 28 28.54 2.96 -1.02
C TRP A 28 27.28 3.73 -0.59
N ARG A 29 27.32 5.06 -0.58
CA ARG A 29 26.17 5.94 -0.33
C ARG A 29 25.05 5.81 -1.38
N SER A 30 25.38 5.50 -2.62
CA SER A 30 24.44 5.27 -3.73
C SER A 30 23.70 3.93 -3.66
N TRP A 31 24.16 2.99 -2.83
CA TRP A 31 23.50 1.69 -2.66
C TRP A 31 22.40 1.70 -1.61
N ARG A 32 22.32 2.75 -0.82
CA ARG A 32 21.41 2.82 0.33
C ARG A 32 19.97 3.06 -0.13
N TYR A 33 19.01 2.52 0.62
CA TYR A 33 17.58 2.78 0.40
C TYR A 33 17.29 4.28 0.53
N ALA A 34 16.67 4.85 -0.50
CA ALA A 34 16.17 6.21 -0.51
C ALA A 34 14.67 6.20 -0.16
N ASP A 35 14.30 6.89 0.91
CA ASP A 35 12.90 7.08 1.29
C ASP A 35 12.32 8.23 0.45
N ASP A 36 11.52 7.88 -0.55
CA ASP A 36 10.82 8.80 -1.46
C ASP A 36 9.45 9.23 -0.93
N GLY A 37 9.09 8.84 0.30
CA GLY A 37 7.77 9.12 0.89
C GLY A 37 6.66 8.18 0.41
N GLY A 38 6.98 7.23 -0.50
CA GLY A 38 6.07 6.21 -0.99
C GLY A 38 5.98 4.96 -0.11
N ARG A 39 5.48 3.87 -0.71
CA ARG A 39 5.46 2.54 -0.09
C ARG A 39 6.91 2.06 0.13
N ASP A 40 7.24 1.72 1.37
CA ASP A 40 8.59 1.24 1.71
C ASP A 40 8.81 -0.19 1.23
N LEU A 41 9.48 -0.34 0.09
CA LEU A 41 9.67 -1.61 -0.61
C LEU A 41 10.61 -2.58 0.14
N ARG A 42 11.29 -2.15 1.21
CA ARG A 42 12.08 -3.07 2.04
C ARG A 42 11.21 -4.09 2.75
N PHE A 43 10.01 -3.69 3.20
CA PHE A 43 9.07 -4.63 3.81
C PHE A 43 8.62 -5.68 2.79
N ASP A 44 8.38 -5.27 1.55
CA ASP A 44 8.00 -6.20 0.48
C ASP A 44 9.15 -7.14 0.14
N LEU A 45 10.38 -6.63 -0.01
CA LEU A 45 11.55 -7.46 -0.30
C LEU A 45 11.77 -8.53 0.79
N LEU A 46 11.71 -8.13 2.07
CA LEU A 46 11.89 -9.05 3.20
C LEU A 46 10.74 -10.07 3.31
N ARG A 47 9.50 -9.66 3.05
CA ARG A 47 8.36 -10.60 2.96
C ARG A 47 8.52 -11.57 1.80
N GLY A 48 9.01 -11.09 0.66
CA GLY A 48 9.32 -11.92 -0.51
C GLY A 48 10.41 -12.94 -0.22
N PHE A 49 11.46 -12.54 0.51
CA PHE A 49 12.48 -13.46 1.00
C PHE A 49 11.90 -14.52 1.94
N ALA A 50 11.01 -14.13 2.87
CA ALA A 50 10.35 -15.09 3.74
C ALA A 50 9.52 -16.12 2.94
N VAL A 51 8.80 -15.70 1.90
CA VAL A 51 8.08 -16.62 1.00
C VAL A 51 9.04 -17.54 0.25
N PHE A 52 10.13 -17.00 -0.31
CA PHE A 52 11.18 -17.79 -0.96
C PHE A 52 11.74 -18.87 -0.01
N ALA A 53 12.08 -18.49 1.23
CA ALA A 53 12.61 -19.41 2.22
C ALA A 53 11.59 -20.49 2.63
N MET A 54 10.33 -20.12 2.86
CA MET A 54 9.27 -21.10 3.16
C MET A 54 9.08 -22.11 2.02
N VAL A 55 9.14 -21.68 0.75
CA VAL A 55 9.00 -22.61 -0.38
C VAL A 55 10.19 -23.57 -0.45
N ALA A 56 11.42 -23.06 -0.34
CA ALA A 56 12.60 -23.91 -0.35
C ALA A 56 12.56 -24.91 0.82
N ASP A 57 12.14 -24.47 2.01
CA ASP A 57 12.11 -25.31 3.21
C ASP A 57 10.97 -26.33 3.22
N HIS A 58 9.87 -26.10 2.48
CA HIS A 58 8.71 -27.01 2.43
C HIS A 58 8.65 -27.88 1.17
N VAL A 59 9.40 -27.54 0.11
CA VAL A 59 9.40 -28.29 -1.15
C VAL A 59 10.64 -29.18 -1.21
N ALA A 60 10.44 -30.47 -1.47
CA ALA A 60 11.50 -31.47 -1.58
C ALA A 60 12.34 -31.64 -0.30
N GLY A 61 13.51 -32.28 -0.42
CA GLY A 61 14.43 -32.53 0.68
C GLY A 61 15.59 -31.53 0.78
N PRO A 62 16.61 -31.82 1.60
CA PRO A 62 17.81 -31.01 1.76
C PRO A 62 18.47 -30.65 0.42
N SER A 63 18.83 -29.37 0.25
CA SER A 63 19.41 -28.85 -1.00
C SER A 63 20.45 -27.77 -0.72
N TRP A 64 21.16 -27.34 -1.77
CA TRP A 64 22.08 -26.20 -1.67
C TRP A 64 21.39 -24.87 -1.38
N LEU A 65 20.07 -24.76 -1.60
CA LEU A 65 19.31 -23.56 -1.21
C LEU A 65 19.22 -23.41 0.31
N TYR A 66 19.40 -24.49 1.09
CA TYR A 66 19.38 -24.42 2.55
C TYR A 66 20.54 -23.61 3.12
N ALA A 67 21.63 -23.43 2.37
CA ALA A 67 22.70 -22.49 2.74
C ALA A 67 22.20 -21.03 2.79
N LEU A 68 21.14 -20.70 2.06
CA LEU A 68 20.53 -19.37 2.04
C LEU A 68 19.35 -19.25 3.01
N THR A 69 18.58 -20.32 3.19
CA THR A 69 17.32 -20.29 3.96
C THR A 69 17.47 -20.79 5.38
N GLY A 70 18.51 -21.58 5.66
CA GLY A 70 18.70 -22.26 6.93
C GLY A 70 17.97 -23.61 7.05
N GLY A 71 17.26 -24.05 5.99
CA GLY A 71 16.70 -25.39 5.88
C GLY A 71 15.78 -25.83 7.01
N ASN A 72 14.94 -24.91 7.53
CA ASN A 72 14.11 -25.09 8.74
C ASN A 72 14.87 -25.52 10.02
N ARG A 73 16.21 -25.52 10.02
CA ARG A 73 17.09 -25.88 11.16
C ARG A 73 17.83 -24.67 11.75
N PHE A 74 17.79 -23.53 11.07
CA PHE A 74 18.39 -22.32 11.62
C PHE A 74 17.64 -21.85 12.88
N PHE A 75 18.36 -21.17 13.77
CA PHE A 75 17.85 -20.67 15.05
C PHE A 75 16.65 -19.72 14.93
N VAL A 76 16.45 -19.14 13.75
CA VAL A 76 15.34 -18.25 13.39
C VAL A 76 14.73 -18.74 12.08
N SER A 77 13.41 -18.62 11.96
CA SER A 77 12.64 -19.05 10.80
C SER A 77 12.08 -17.88 9.99
N ALA A 78 11.84 -18.15 8.70
CA ALA A 78 11.15 -17.21 7.81
C ALA A 78 9.75 -16.83 8.32
N ALA A 79 9.06 -17.75 9.01
CA ALA A 79 7.74 -17.52 9.55
C ALA A 79 7.72 -16.43 10.64
N GLU A 80 8.71 -16.41 11.54
CA GLU A 80 8.83 -15.36 12.58
C GLU A 80 8.98 -13.97 11.93
N GLY A 81 9.82 -13.87 10.90
CA GLY A 81 10.00 -12.65 10.12
C GLY A 81 8.71 -12.23 9.42
N PHE A 82 7.98 -13.18 8.83
CA PHE A 82 6.71 -12.94 8.15
C PHE A 82 5.62 -12.42 9.11
N VAL A 83 5.52 -12.98 10.31
CA VAL A 83 4.59 -12.57 11.38
C VAL A 83 4.92 -11.17 11.87
N PHE A 84 6.19 -10.91 12.21
CA PHE A 84 6.66 -9.61 12.66
C PHE A 84 6.44 -8.50 11.63
N LEU A 85 6.87 -8.72 10.37
CA LEU A 85 6.70 -7.76 9.28
C LEU A 85 5.21 -7.49 8.98
N SER A 86 4.36 -8.52 9.08
CA SER A 86 2.92 -8.36 8.90
C SER A 86 2.30 -7.49 10.00
N GLY A 87 2.72 -7.65 11.25
CA GLY A 87 2.37 -6.73 12.34
C GLY A 87 2.72 -5.29 12.01
N ILE A 88 3.94 -5.04 11.53
CA ILE A 88 4.39 -3.69 11.10
C ILE A 88 3.49 -3.12 10.00
N VAL A 89 3.22 -3.90 8.96
CA VAL A 89 2.36 -3.45 7.85
C VAL A 89 0.95 -3.15 8.36
N VAL A 90 0.40 -3.98 9.25
CA VAL A 90 -0.93 -3.74 9.84
C VAL A 90 -0.92 -2.42 10.64
N GLY A 91 0.11 -2.16 11.43
CA GLY A 91 0.25 -0.93 12.21
C GLY A 91 0.35 0.32 11.33
N ILE A 92 1.05 0.23 10.20
CA ILE A 92 1.18 1.32 9.22
C ILE A 92 -0.17 1.57 8.54
N VAL A 93 -0.76 0.53 7.94
CA VAL A 93 -1.93 0.65 7.07
C VAL A 93 -3.19 0.94 7.88
N TYR A 94 -3.53 0.09 8.85
CA TYR A 94 -4.76 0.24 9.62
C TYR A 94 -4.66 1.31 10.70
N GLY A 95 -3.46 1.58 11.21
CA GLY A 95 -3.20 2.79 12.00
C GLY A 95 -3.38 4.06 11.17
N GLY A 96 -2.98 4.04 9.90
CA GLY A 96 -3.25 5.11 8.94
C GLY A 96 -4.75 5.33 8.74
N ILE A 97 -5.48 4.28 8.38
CA ILE A 97 -6.94 4.31 8.18
C ILE A 97 -7.66 4.77 9.45
N ALA A 98 -7.25 4.28 10.63
CA ALA A 98 -7.85 4.67 11.91
C ALA A 98 -7.69 6.18 12.20
N ARG A 99 -6.60 6.79 11.73
CA ARG A 99 -6.33 8.22 11.85
C ARG A 99 -7.07 9.06 10.81
N SER A 100 -7.13 8.61 9.55
CA SER A 100 -7.75 9.38 8.46
C SER A 100 -9.27 9.17 8.35
N HIS A 101 -9.76 7.94 8.51
CA HIS A 101 -11.17 7.56 8.30
C HIS A 101 -11.87 7.07 9.58
N GLY A 102 -11.18 7.10 10.72
CA GLY A 102 -11.72 6.67 12.01
C GLY A 102 -11.61 5.17 12.30
N LEU A 103 -11.83 4.82 13.57
CA LEU A 103 -11.68 3.44 14.07
C LEU A 103 -12.70 2.47 13.46
N GLY A 104 -13.91 2.94 13.12
CA GLY A 104 -14.94 2.11 12.49
C GLY A 104 -14.49 1.59 11.11
N ALA A 105 -13.96 2.46 10.26
CA ALA A 105 -13.46 2.09 8.94
C ALA A 105 -12.26 1.12 9.03
N ALA A 106 -11.34 1.37 9.96
CA ALA A 106 -10.22 0.47 10.20
C ALA A 106 -10.69 -0.92 10.70
N THR A 107 -11.66 -0.94 11.61
CA THR A 107 -12.24 -2.17 12.16
C THR A 107 -12.96 -2.97 11.08
N ALA A 108 -13.79 -2.31 10.25
CA ALA A 108 -14.49 -2.97 9.15
C ALA A 108 -13.50 -3.64 8.17
N LYS A 109 -12.44 -2.93 7.77
CA LYS A 109 -11.41 -3.50 6.88
C LYS A 109 -10.58 -4.61 7.54
N LEU A 110 -10.34 -4.54 8.86
CA LEU A 110 -9.67 -5.61 9.61
C LEU A 110 -10.54 -6.87 9.69
N VAL A 111 -11.83 -6.72 10.02
CA VAL A 111 -12.79 -7.83 10.08
C VAL A 111 -12.99 -8.47 8.71
N GLN A 112 -13.09 -7.67 7.65
CA GLN A 112 -13.15 -8.20 6.29
C GLN A 112 -11.91 -9.03 5.95
N ARG A 113 -10.72 -8.54 6.34
CA ARG A 113 -9.48 -9.28 6.10
C ARG A 113 -9.37 -10.54 6.95
N ALA A 114 -9.80 -10.49 8.22
CA ALA A 114 -9.91 -11.65 9.09
C ALA A 114 -10.83 -12.70 8.46
N TRP A 115 -11.99 -12.30 7.91
CA TRP A 115 -12.88 -13.19 7.18
C TRP A 115 -12.18 -13.86 5.99
N THR A 116 -11.46 -13.10 5.16
CA THR A 116 -10.71 -13.67 4.03
C THR A 116 -9.70 -14.71 4.49
N LEU A 117 -8.97 -14.45 5.59
CA LEU A 117 -8.02 -15.43 6.13
C LEU A 117 -8.72 -16.67 6.71
N TYR A 118 -9.85 -16.49 7.38
CA TYR A 118 -10.68 -17.60 7.88
C TYR A 118 -11.16 -18.49 6.73
N ALA A 119 -11.80 -17.89 5.71
CA ALA A 119 -12.32 -18.62 4.56
C ALA A 119 -11.19 -19.33 3.80
N LEU A 120 -10.05 -18.66 3.63
CA LEU A 120 -8.87 -19.24 3.00
C LEU A 120 -8.30 -20.40 3.83
N ALA A 121 -8.21 -20.27 5.15
CA ALA A 121 -7.71 -21.34 6.03
C ALA A 121 -8.62 -22.57 6.00
N VAL A 122 -9.94 -22.37 6.07
CA VAL A 122 -10.92 -23.47 5.96
C VAL A 122 -10.81 -24.16 4.60
N TRP A 123 -10.79 -23.38 3.52
CA TRP A 123 -10.71 -23.92 2.17
C TRP A 123 -9.40 -24.68 1.93
N LEU A 124 -8.27 -24.13 2.38
CA LEU A 124 -6.98 -24.78 2.27
C LEU A 124 -6.93 -26.05 3.11
N ALA A 125 -7.36 -26.03 4.38
CA ALA A 125 -7.31 -27.21 5.24
C ALA A 125 -8.18 -28.37 4.73
N ILE A 126 -9.39 -28.08 4.24
CA ILE A 126 -10.24 -29.11 3.62
C ILE A 126 -9.65 -29.55 2.29
N GLY A 127 -9.21 -28.61 1.44
CA GLY A 127 -8.64 -28.91 0.13
C GLY A 127 -7.37 -29.74 0.21
N THR A 128 -6.46 -29.44 1.15
CA THR A 128 -5.25 -30.23 1.38
C THR A 128 -5.56 -31.59 1.96
N ALA A 129 -6.58 -31.72 2.83
CA ALA A 129 -7.01 -33.01 3.36
C ALA A 129 -7.64 -33.91 2.28
N VAL A 130 -8.49 -33.33 1.41
CA VAL A 130 -9.05 -34.03 0.24
C VAL A 130 -7.95 -34.44 -0.72
N LEU A 131 -7.02 -33.53 -1.02
CA LEU A 131 -5.87 -33.83 -1.87
C LEU A 131 -5.03 -34.94 -1.25
N ALA A 132 -4.68 -34.85 0.03
CA ALA A 132 -3.97 -35.91 0.74
C ALA A 132 -4.69 -37.26 0.65
N ALA A 133 -6.02 -37.28 0.71
CA ALA A 133 -6.82 -38.51 0.57
C ALA A 133 -6.78 -39.08 -0.85
N ILE A 134 -6.89 -38.23 -1.87
CA ILE A 134 -6.76 -38.63 -3.29
C ILE A 134 -5.38 -39.25 -3.57
N LEU A 135 -4.36 -38.76 -2.87
CA LEU A 135 -2.95 -39.12 -3.06
C LEU A 135 -2.47 -40.22 -2.10
N ASP A 136 -3.39 -40.85 -1.36
CA ASP A 136 -3.14 -41.89 -0.36
C ASP A 136 -2.02 -41.52 0.64
N SER A 137 -2.05 -40.26 1.10
CA SER A 137 -1.10 -39.75 2.08
C SER A 137 -1.56 -40.09 3.51
N PRO A 138 -0.67 -40.54 4.41
CA PRO A 138 -0.96 -40.73 5.82
C PRO A 138 -1.56 -39.50 6.51
N ALA A 139 -1.23 -38.30 6.03
CA ALA A 139 -1.79 -37.04 6.51
C ALA A 139 -3.32 -36.94 6.31
N ALA A 140 -3.89 -37.76 5.42
CA ALA A 140 -5.33 -37.82 5.17
C ALA A 140 -6.10 -38.62 6.22
N ALA A 141 -5.44 -39.39 7.09
CA ALA A 141 -6.11 -40.33 8.00
C ALA A 141 -7.26 -39.69 8.81
N PRO A 142 -7.10 -38.49 9.42
CA PRO A 142 -8.20 -37.85 10.15
C PRO A 142 -9.41 -37.52 9.27
N PHE A 143 -9.18 -37.19 8.00
CA PHE A 143 -10.22 -36.88 7.02
C PHE A 143 -10.86 -38.15 6.42
N ALA A 144 -10.04 -39.15 6.08
CA ALA A 144 -10.49 -40.41 5.48
C ALA A 144 -11.39 -41.22 6.43
N VAL A 145 -11.12 -41.19 7.74
CA VAL A 145 -11.91 -41.91 8.74
C VAL A 145 -13.26 -41.24 9.02
N ALA A 146 -13.30 -39.90 9.09
CA ALA A 146 -14.50 -39.17 9.49
C ALA A 146 -14.60 -37.80 8.79
N PRO A 147 -14.93 -37.76 7.49
CA PRO A 147 -14.85 -36.53 6.67
C PRO A 147 -15.80 -35.43 7.16
N ALA A 148 -17.04 -35.77 7.53
CA ALA A 148 -18.00 -34.79 8.05
C ALA A 148 -17.53 -34.17 9.37
N ARG A 149 -16.99 -34.99 10.29
CA ARG A 149 -16.44 -34.52 11.56
C ARG A 149 -15.22 -33.63 11.32
N PHE A 150 -14.32 -34.02 10.44
CA PHE A 150 -13.15 -33.23 10.06
C PHE A 150 -13.56 -31.84 9.54
N ILE A 151 -14.53 -31.78 8.62
CA ILE A 151 -15.04 -30.51 8.08
C ILE A 151 -15.60 -29.63 9.18
N VAL A 152 -16.42 -30.18 10.09
CA VAL A 152 -16.97 -29.42 11.23
C VAL A 152 -15.85 -28.93 12.15
N GLU A 153 -14.87 -29.78 12.47
CA GLU A 153 -13.71 -29.41 13.30
C GLU A 153 -12.88 -28.28 12.65
N VAL A 154 -12.69 -28.29 11.34
CA VAL A 154 -11.99 -27.23 10.61
C VAL A 154 -12.79 -25.94 10.58
N VAL A 155 -14.08 -25.99 10.21
CA VAL A 155 -14.97 -24.81 10.15
C VAL A 155 -15.13 -24.16 11.53
N THR A 156 -15.17 -24.97 12.60
CA THR A 156 -15.25 -24.48 13.98
C THR A 156 -13.90 -24.13 14.61
N LEU A 157 -12.82 -24.14 13.82
CA LEU A 157 -11.45 -23.83 14.27
C LEU A 157 -10.95 -24.71 15.43
N ARG A 158 -11.42 -25.96 15.49
CA ARG A 158 -10.96 -27.00 16.43
C ARG A 158 -9.85 -27.87 15.84
N ARG A 159 -9.70 -27.86 14.52
CA ARG A 159 -8.62 -28.55 13.78
C ARG A 159 -8.12 -27.67 12.65
N THR A 160 -6.85 -27.81 12.31
CA THR A 160 -6.24 -27.23 11.10
C THR A 160 -5.55 -28.32 10.29
N PHE A 161 -4.81 -27.95 9.26
CA PHE A 161 -3.94 -28.85 8.51
C PHE A 161 -2.50 -28.34 8.55
N TYR A 162 -1.53 -29.26 8.42
CA TYR A 162 -0.11 -28.93 8.38
C TYR A 162 0.16 -27.84 7.32
N LEU A 163 0.98 -26.85 7.68
CA LEU A 163 1.30 -25.64 6.91
C LEU A 163 0.19 -24.59 6.76
N VAL A 164 -1.07 -24.87 7.11
CA VAL A 164 -2.20 -23.91 7.07
C VAL A 164 -2.35 -23.16 8.40
N ASP A 165 -1.83 -23.73 9.47
CA ASP A 165 -1.91 -23.29 10.86
C ASP A 165 -1.43 -21.85 11.13
N VAL A 166 -0.44 -21.34 10.37
CA VAL A 166 -0.02 -19.93 10.49
C VAL A 166 -1.14 -18.94 10.13
N LEU A 167 -2.08 -19.30 9.24
CA LEU A 167 -3.22 -18.43 8.92
C LEU A 167 -4.15 -18.22 10.11
N LEU A 168 -4.26 -19.20 11.00
CA LEU A 168 -5.07 -19.10 12.21
C LEU A 168 -4.48 -18.09 13.20
N LEU A 169 -3.16 -18.11 13.39
CA LEU A 169 -2.45 -17.09 14.16
C LEU A 169 -2.79 -15.68 13.64
N TYR A 170 -2.75 -15.46 12.33
CA TYR A 170 -3.12 -14.18 11.74
C TYR A 170 -4.59 -13.81 11.91
N LEU A 171 -5.48 -14.79 11.72
CA LEU A 171 -6.91 -14.59 11.95
C LEU A 171 -7.16 -14.02 13.36
N PHE A 172 -6.63 -14.68 14.39
CA PHE A 172 -6.80 -14.24 15.78
C PHE A 172 -6.09 -12.89 16.03
N ALA A 173 -4.89 -12.69 15.50
CA ALA A 173 -4.18 -11.43 15.65
C ALA A 173 -4.95 -10.25 15.03
N LEU A 174 -5.56 -10.44 13.85
CA LEU A 174 -6.38 -9.42 13.20
C LEU A 174 -7.70 -9.18 13.93
N LEU A 175 -8.31 -10.20 14.54
CA LEU A 175 -9.53 -10.04 15.35
C LEU A 175 -9.27 -9.24 16.64
N VAL A 176 -8.09 -9.38 17.24
CA VAL A 176 -7.68 -8.62 18.44
C VAL A 176 -7.18 -7.21 18.09
N THR A 177 -6.69 -6.99 16.86
CA THR A 177 -6.11 -5.71 16.43
C THR A 177 -7.04 -4.48 16.62
N PRO A 178 -8.36 -4.52 16.38
CA PRO A 178 -9.24 -3.40 16.67
C PRO A 178 -9.15 -2.89 18.11
N LEU A 179 -9.09 -3.80 19.10
CA LEU A 179 -8.91 -3.44 20.51
C LEU A 179 -7.54 -2.80 20.75
N ALA A 180 -6.50 -3.32 20.11
CA ALA A 180 -5.17 -2.72 20.16
C ALA A 180 -5.19 -1.30 19.55
N LEU A 181 -5.84 -1.07 18.41
CA LEU A 181 -5.93 0.27 17.79
C LEU A 181 -6.71 1.25 18.68
N VAL A 182 -7.75 0.80 19.38
CA VAL A 182 -8.50 1.58 20.37
C VAL A 182 -7.61 2.04 21.52
N ALA A 183 -6.75 1.16 22.04
CA ALA A 183 -5.76 1.49 23.07
C ALA A 183 -4.67 2.43 22.53
N LEU A 184 -4.14 2.17 21.34
CA LEU A 184 -3.09 2.97 20.71
C LEU A 184 -3.54 4.39 20.38
N ARG A 185 -4.80 4.57 19.98
CA ARG A 185 -5.38 5.91 19.75
C ARG A 185 -5.51 6.71 21.05
N ARG A 186 -5.66 6.05 22.20
CA ARG A 186 -5.65 6.68 23.54
C ARG A 186 -4.24 6.88 24.10
N GLY A 187 -3.20 6.47 23.38
CA GLY A 187 -1.81 6.52 23.87
C GLY A 187 -1.45 5.39 24.84
N TRP A 188 -2.32 4.39 25.02
CA TRP A 188 -2.09 3.23 25.89
C TRP A 188 -1.25 2.14 25.20
N TRP A 189 -0.15 2.55 24.56
CA TRP A 189 0.76 1.63 23.89
C TRP A 189 1.35 0.61 24.87
N TRP A 190 1.59 1.03 26.11
CA TRP A 190 2.10 0.21 27.19
C TRP A 190 1.12 -0.89 27.60
N ALA A 191 -0.19 -0.67 27.45
CA ALA A 191 -1.19 -1.69 27.73
C ALA A 191 -1.18 -2.78 26.65
N VAL A 192 -1.02 -2.40 25.38
CA VAL A 192 -0.88 -3.35 24.26
C VAL A 192 0.42 -4.14 24.39
N ALA A 193 1.55 -3.46 24.65
CA ALA A 193 2.84 -4.10 24.87
C ALA A 193 2.80 -5.01 26.10
N GLY A 194 2.30 -4.51 27.23
CA GLY A 194 2.20 -5.24 28.48
C GLY A 194 1.33 -6.47 28.38
N ALA A 195 0.13 -6.36 27.78
CA ALA A 195 -0.75 -7.52 27.58
C ALA A 195 -0.11 -8.58 26.67
N SER A 196 0.53 -8.14 25.58
CA SER A 196 1.20 -9.04 24.63
C SER A 196 2.38 -9.78 25.27
N TRP A 197 3.27 -9.07 25.96
CA TRP A 197 4.44 -9.68 26.61
C TRP A 197 4.07 -10.48 27.86
N ALA A 198 3.03 -10.07 28.61
CA ALA A 198 2.52 -10.85 29.74
C ALA A 198 1.91 -12.17 29.28
N LEU A 199 1.16 -12.19 28.17
CA LEU A 199 0.62 -13.43 27.61
C LEU A 199 1.74 -14.38 27.14
N TRP A 200 2.75 -13.85 26.46
CA TRP A 200 3.93 -14.64 26.10
C TRP A 200 4.65 -15.18 27.34
N GLY A 201 4.88 -14.35 28.36
CA GLY A 201 5.57 -14.75 29.59
C GLY A 201 4.78 -15.79 30.39
N ALA A 202 3.46 -15.65 30.47
CA ALA A 202 2.59 -16.63 31.11
C ALA A 202 2.65 -18.00 30.40
N TYR A 203 2.71 -17.98 29.06
CA TYR A 203 2.93 -19.20 28.27
C TYR A 203 4.30 -19.84 28.53
N GLN A 204 5.37 -19.07 28.75
CA GLN A 204 6.69 -19.64 29.08
C GLN A 204 6.70 -20.37 30.44
N VAL A 205 5.81 -20.00 31.37
CA VAL A 205 5.71 -20.61 32.70
C VAL A 205 4.79 -21.82 32.68
N ASP A 206 3.61 -21.70 32.06
CA ASP A 206 2.65 -22.80 31.92
C ASP A 206 2.10 -22.89 30.49
N PRO A 207 2.82 -23.58 29.59
CA PRO A 207 2.39 -23.78 28.20
C PRO A 207 1.08 -24.56 28.07
N HIS A 208 0.68 -25.32 29.10
CA HIS A 208 -0.54 -26.13 29.08
C HIS A 208 -1.77 -25.31 29.45
N GLY A 209 -1.66 -24.43 30.46
CA GLY A 209 -2.72 -23.52 30.89
C GLY A 209 -2.98 -22.37 29.93
N TRP A 210 -1.97 -21.92 29.17
CA TRP A 210 -2.06 -20.75 28.29
C TRP A 210 -2.20 -21.09 26.80
N ARG A 211 -2.89 -22.20 26.48
CA ARG A 211 -3.24 -22.59 25.10
C ARG A 211 -4.42 -21.78 24.58
N LEU A 212 -4.17 -20.51 24.26
CA LEU A 212 -5.17 -19.62 23.67
C LEU A 212 -5.26 -19.77 22.14
N PRO A 213 -6.45 -19.52 21.56
CA PRO A 213 -7.70 -19.26 22.26
C PRO A 213 -8.33 -20.55 22.85
N TRP A 214 -7.99 -21.72 22.31
CA TRP A 214 -8.23 -23.06 22.86
C TRP A 214 -7.25 -24.04 22.18
N PRO A 215 -7.15 -25.31 22.63
CA PRO A 215 -6.38 -26.32 21.92
C PRO A 215 -6.98 -26.62 20.54
N ILE A 216 -6.20 -26.36 19.48
CA ILE A 216 -6.55 -26.66 18.09
C ILE A 216 -5.74 -27.89 17.67
N ALA A 217 -6.42 -28.95 17.24
CA ALA A 217 -5.78 -30.16 16.73
C ALA A 217 -4.97 -29.85 15.46
N ASP A 218 -3.84 -30.53 15.29
CA ASP A 218 -2.91 -30.37 14.16
C ASP A 218 -2.34 -28.95 14.00
N ASN A 219 -2.27 -28.16 15.08
CA ASN A 219 -1.53 -26.89 15.16
C ASN A 219 -0.26 -27.04 16.02
N PRO A 220 0.79 -27.71 15.50
CA PRO A 220 1.98 -28.02 16.28
C PRO A 220 2.90 -26.82 16.51
N VAL A 221 2.88 -25.80 15.64
CA VAL A 221 3.90 -24.74 15.64
C VAL A 221 3.34 -23.37 16.04
N PHE A 222 2.23 -22.93 15.45
CA PHE A 222 1.79 -21.54 15.54
C PHE A 222 0.71 -21.33 16.61
N GLY A 223 1.07 -21.60 17.87
CA GLY A 223 0.23 -21.26 19.02
C GLY A 223 0.04 -19.74 19.16
N PHE A 224 -1.18 -19.28 19.45
CA PHE A 224 -1.46 -17.84 19.52
C PHE A 224 -0.65 -17.14 20.63
N ALA A 225 -0.63 -17.71 21.84
CA ALA A 225 0.02 -17.10 23.01
C ALA A 225 1.52 -16.79 22.82
N PRO A 226 2.38 -17.74 22.38
CA PRO A 226 3.79 -17.45 22.15
C PRO A 226 4.03 -16.57 20.92
N TRP A 227 3.29 -16.76 19.82
CA TRP A 227 3.58 -16.06 18.56
C TRP A 227 3.04 -14.65 18.45
N GLN A 228 1.95 -14.32 19.15
CA GLN A 228 1.35 -12.99 19.03
C GLN A 228 2.30 -11.86 19.46
N VAL A 229 3.30 -12.14 20.30
CA VAL A 229 4.29 -11.14 20.73
C VAL A 229 5.07 -10.53 19.57
N LEU A 230 5.41 -11.34 18.55
CA LEU A 230 6.06 -10.86 17.33
C LEU A 230 5.11 -9.93 16.56
N PHE A 231 3.85 -10.34 16.38
CA PHE A 231 2.87 -9.56 15.64
C PHE A 231 2.59 -8.22 16.31
N PHE A 232 2.29 -8.19 17.61
CA PHE A 232 1.93 -6.96 18.32
C PHE A 232 3.13 -6.06 18.58
N THR A 233 4.34 -6.61 18.74
CA THR A 233 5.57 -5.80 18.73
C THR A 233 5.75 -5.12 17.37
N GLY A 234 5.53 -5.86 16.27
CA GLY A 234 5.50 -5.30 14.92
C GLY A 234 4.42 -4.22 14.77
N LEU A 235 3.20 -4.47 15.24
CA LEU A 235 2.07 -3.52 15.21
C LEU A 235 2.44 -2.18 15.86
N LEU A 236 3.04 -2.22 17.05
CA LEU A 236 3.49 -1.03 17.77
C LEU A 236 4.53 -0.24 16.97
N LEU A 237 5.55 -0.92 16.44
CA LEU A 237 6.58 -0.30 15.62
C LEU A 237 6.00 0.32 14.34
N GLY A 238 5.07 -0.36 13.69
CA GLY A 238 4.38 0.13 12.50
C GLY A 238 3.49 1.35 12.79
N TYR A 239 2.69 1.29 13.86
CA TYR A 239 1.78 2.35 14.26
C TYR A 239 2.52 3.65 14.61
N TYR A 240 3.63 3.54 15.36
CA TYR A 240 4.45 4.67 15.80
C TYR A 240 5.64 4.98 14.88
N ARG A 241 5.79 4.31 13.74
CA ARG A 241 6.92 4.48 12.81
C ARG A 241 7.28 5.94 12.54
N ARG A 242 6.28 6.78 12.22
CA ARG A 242 6.49 8.19 11.89
C ARG A 242 7.03 8.96 13.10
N TRP A 243 6.48 8.72 14.28
CA TRP A 243 6.95 9.31 15.53
C TRP A 243 8.36 8.81 15.89
N LEU A 244 8.64 7.52 15.77
CA LEU A 244 9.98 6.95 15.97
C LEU A 244 11.00 7.61 15.03
N GLY A 245 10.65 7.78 13.75
CA GLY A 245 11.49 8.44 12.76
C GLY A 245 11.74 9.93 13.02
N ALA A 246 10.74 10.65 13.55
CA ALA A 246 10.84 12.09 13.79
C ALA A 246 11.42 12.44 15.18
N ALA A 247 11.03 11.72 16.23
CA ALA A 247 11.37 12.04 17.61
C ALA A 247 12.56 11.23 18.15
N VAL A 248 12.70 9.97 17.73
CA VAL A 248 13.70 9.06 18.31
C VAL A 248 14.94 8.96 17.42
N ALA A 249 14.77 8.77 16.11
CA ALA A 249 15.88 8.58 15.19
C ALA A 249 16.91 9.73 15.18
N PRO A 250 16.53 11.04 15.23
CA PRO A 250 17.52 12.11 15.29
C PRO A 250 18.34 12.09 16.58
N ARG A 251 17.72 11.73 17.72
CA ARG A 251 18.41 11.62 19.02
C ARG A 251 19.40 10.47 18.99
N LEU A 252 18.98 9.31 18.49
CA LEU A 252 19.88 8.16 18.31
C LEU A 252 21.05 8.50 17.38
N ARG A 253 20.80 9.20 16.26
CA ARG A 253 21.86 9.60 15.31
C ARG A 253 22.93 10.54 15.89
N ARG A 254 22.66 11.21 17.02
CA ARG A 254 23.66 12.04 17.72
C ARG A 254 24.67 11.20 18.50
N LEU A 255 24.36 9.94 18.79
CA LEU A 255 25.30 9.06 19.48
C LEU A 255 26.45 8.69 18.53
N PRO A 256 27.72 8.77 18.97
CA PRO A 256 28.89 8.53 18.11
C PRO A 256 28.92 7.11 17.52
N LEU A 257 28.29 6.16 18.21
CA LEU A 257 28.17 4.76 17.80
C LEU A 257 26.99 4.49 16.86
N ALA A 258 26.02 5.40 16.73
CA ALA A 258 24.81 5.13 15.96
C ALA A 258 25.04 4.94 14.46
N ARG A 259 26.12 5.49 13.89
CA ARG A 259 26.52 5.22 12.50
C ARG A 259 27.04 3.80 12.29
N TRP A 260 27.45 3.11 13.36
CA TRP A 260 28.02 1.77 13.35
C TRP A 260 27.01 0.70 13.76
N TYR A 261 25.73 1.05 13.96
CA TYR A 261 24.68 0.10 14.34
C TYR A 261 24.57 -1.17 13.47
N PRO A 262 24.93 -1.19 12.15
CA PRO A 262 24.87 -2.41 11.37
C PRO A 262 25.95 -3.43 11.80
N LEU A 263 27.11 -2.97 12.28
CA LEU A 263 28.23 -3.85 12.61
C LEU A 263 27.91 -4.86 13.72
N PRO A 264 27.42 -4.45 14.91
CA PRO A 264 27.08 -5.42 15.96
C PRO A 264 25.92 -6.34 15.55
N LEU A 265 24.96 -5.86 14.75
CA LEU A 265 23.86 -6.69 14.24
C LEU A 265 24.37 -7.77 13.28
N LEU A 266 25.21 -7.39 12.32
CA LEU A 266 25.80 -8.32 11.36
C LEU A 266 26.79 -9.28 12.03
N ALA A 267 27.58 -8.81 13.00
CA ALA A 267 28.48 -9.66 13.78
C ALA A 267 27.69 -10.68 14.61
N GLY A 268 26.62 -10.26 15.28
CA GLY A 268 25.75 -11.16 16.04
C GLY A 268 25.06 -12.20 15.14
N CYS A 269 24.55 -11.80 13.97
CA CYS A 269 24.03 -12.75 13.00
C CYS A 269 25.11 -13.70 12.46
N GLY A 270 26.32 -13.19 12.20
CA GLY A 270 27.45 -14.01 11.80
C GLY A 270 27.82 -15.05 12.86
N ALA A 271 27.74 -14.70 14.14
CA ALA A 271 27.94 -15.63 15.25
C ALA A 271 26.87 -16.73 15.28
N LEU A 272 25.59 -16.39 15.04
CA LEU A 272 24.52 -17.40 14.91
C LEU A 272 24.72 -18.31 13.70
N VAL A 273 25.14 -17.77 12.55
CA VAL A 273 25.45 -18.56 11.36
C VAL A 273 26.65 -19.48 11.61
N TRP A 274 27.70 -18.98 12.26
CA TRP A 274 28.86 -19.79 12.63
C TRP A 274 28.49 -20.89 13.63
N LEU A 275 27.68 -20.58 14.64
CA LEU A 275 27.19 -21.55 15.62
C LEU A 275 26.36 -22.67 14.95
N HIS A 276 25.52 -22.29 13.98
CA HIS A 276 24.73 -23.24 13.21
C HIS A 276 25.60 -24.09 12.27
N ALA A 277 26.55 -23.47 11.56
CA ALA A 277 27.42 -24.15 10.61
C ALA A 277 28.43 -25.10 11.27
N THR A 278 28.76 -24.87 12.54
CA THR A 278 29.62 -25.74 13.35
C THR A 278 28.86 -26.80 14.12
N ASP A 279 27.54 -26.93 13.88
CA ASP A 279 26.63 -27.84 14.57
C ASP A 279 26.76 -27.77 16.10
N ALA A 280 27.02 -26.56 16.60
CA ALA A 280 27.29 -26.30 18.00
C ALA A 280 28.40 -27.17 18.64
N ALA A 281 29.32 -27.74 17.86
CA ALA A 281 30.45 -28.51 18.37
C ALA A 281 31.31 -27.68 19.35
N ALA A 282 31.40 -26.36 19.12
CA ALA A 282 32.04 -25.42 20.04
C ALA A 282 31.22 -25.11 21.30
N PHE A 283 29.90 -25.38 21.30
CA PHE A 283 29.01 -25.22 22.45
C PHE A 283 29.01 -26.48 23.34
N ASN A 284 29.26 -27.66 22.75
CA ASN A 284 29.44 -28.92 23.47
C ASN A 284 30.58 -28.89 24.50
N THR A 285 31.63 -28.10 24.26
CA THR A 285 32.73 -27.94 25.21
C THR A 285 32.42 -26.99 26.38
N LEU A 286 31.34 -26.21 26.28
CA LEU A 286 30.92 -25.19 27.25
C LEU A 286 29.68 -25.61 28.06
N ALA A 287 28.96 -26.65 27.63
CA ALA A 287 27.75 -27.13 28.28
C ALA A 287 28.08 -28.00 29.52
N PRO A 288 27.48 -27.73 30.69
CA PRO A 288 27.57 -28.65 31.83
C PRO A 288 27.03 -30.03 31.42
N ASN A 289 27.84 -31.07 31.57
CA ASN A 289 27.52 -32.47 31.24
C ASN A 289 27.49 -32.86 29.75
N GLY A 290 27.90 -31.97 28.82
CA GLY A 290 28.11 -32.32 27.41
C GLY A 290 26.84 -32.47 26.55
N ASP A 291 25.67 -32.00 27.04
CA ASP A 291 24.39 -32.07 26.32
C ASP A 291 23.97 -30.71 25.75
N ALA A 292 24.84 -30.12 24.93
CA ALA A 292 24.58 -28.79 24.38
C ALA A 292 23.48 -28.80 23.31
N ALA A 293 23.24 -29.94 22.67
CA ALA A 293 22.16 -30.15 21.73
C ALA A 293 20.79 -29.97 22.40
N ALA A 294 20.54 -30.64 23.54
CA ALA A 294 19.28 -30.48 24.26
C ALA A 294 19.06 -29.05 24.77
N ILE A 295 20.13 -28.37 25.20
CA ILE A 295 20.06 -26.96 25.60
C ILE A 295 19.66 -26.09 24.41
N LEU A 296 20.29 -26.27 23.25
CA LEU A 296 19.97 -25.49 22.05
C LEU A 296 18.58 -25.76 21.52
N ASP A 297 18.12 -27.01 21.52
CA ASP A 297 16.74 -27.36 21.18
C ASP A 297 15.75 -26.65 22.10
N SER A 298 16.02 -26.63 23.42
CA SER A 298 15.16 -25.93 24.38
C SER A 298 15.19 -24.41 24.23
N TRP A 299 16.34 -23.81 23.90
CA TRP A 299 16.52 -22.36 23.78
C TRP A 299 15.99 -21.82 22.46
N PHE A 300 16.05 -22.64 21.42
CA PHE A 300 15.64 -22.32 20.07
C PHE A 300 14.45 -23.13 19.60
N ASP A 301 13.59 -23.59 20.51
CA ASP A 301 12.33 -24.25 20.12
C ASP A 301 11.43 -23.29 19.32
N LYS A 302 10.97 -23.77 18.16
CA LYS A 302 10.18 -22.96 17.21
C LYS A 302 8.77 -22.70 17.72
N SER A 303 8.17 -23.68 18.38
CA SER A 303 6.76 -23.62 18.76
C SER A 303 6.53 -22.69 19.95
N ALA A 304 7.42 -22.75 20.93
CA ALA A 304 7.32 -22.04 22.20
C ALA A 304 7.87 -20.61 22.14
N LEU A 305 8.72 -20.30 21.14
CA LEU A 305 9.45 -19.04 21.03
C LEU A 305 10.09 -18.59 22.36
N PRO A 306 11.01 -19.37 22.95
CA PRO A 306 11.69 -19.00 24.19
C PRO A 306 12.48 -17.70 24.04
N LEU A 307 12.86 -17.08 25.16
CA LEU A 307 13.55 -15.79 25.15
C LEU A 307 14.81 -15.77 24.26
N PRO A 308 15.71 -16.78 24.30
CA PRO A 308 16.88 -16.79 23.43
C PRO A 308 16.53 -16.76 21.93
N ARG A 309 15.54 -17.56 21.50
CA ARG A 309 15.02 -17.55 20.14
C ARG A 309 14.42 -16.20 19.75
N LEU A 310 13.66 -15.59 20.65
CA LEU A 310 13.03 -14.30 20.41
C LEU A 310 14.07 -13.18 20.24
N LEU A 311 15.12 -13.19 21.07
CA LEU A 311 16.25 -12.27 20.95
C LEU A 311 17.03 -12.49 19.64
N ALA A 312 17.30 -13.75 19.29
CA ALA A 312 17.92 -14.10 18.01
C ALA A 312 17.07 -13.64 16.83
N SER A 313 15.74 -13.77 16.90
CA SER A 313 14.81 -13.28 15.90
C SER A 313 14.95 -11.77 15.68
N PHE A 314 14.92 -10.97 16.76
CA PHE A 314 15.08 -9.51 16.64
C PHE A 314 16.47 -9.11 16.14
N LEU A 315 17.51 -9.84 16.51
CA LEU A 315 18.86 -9.66 15.98
C LEU A 315 18.91 -9.91 14.47
N VAL A 316 18.35 -11.04 14.01
CA VAL A 316 18.26 -11.41 12.59
C VAL A 316 17.42 -10.40 11.80
N PHE A 317 16.28 -9.97 12.33
CA PHE A 317 15.45 -8.96 11.68
C PHE A 317 16.15 -7.62 11.60
N GLY A 318 16.85 -7.21 12.65
CA GLY A 318 17.66 -6.00 12.68
C GLY A 318 18.79 -6.04 11.65
N ALA A 319 19.51 -7.15 11.57
CA ALA A 319 20.58 -7.34 10.58
C ALA A 319 20.03 -7.37 9.15
N ALA A 320 18.93 -8.10 8.90
CA ALA A 320 18.26 -8.13 7.61
C ALA A 320 17.78 -6.73 7.21
N TRP A 321 17.20 -5.98 8.14
CA TRP A 321 16.79 -4.58 7.93
C TRP A 321 17.98 -3.68 7.60
N ALA A 322 19.10 -3.83 8.32
CA ALA A 322 20.33 -3.08 8.04
C ALA A 322 20.87 -3.44 6.65
N LEU A 323 20.89 -4.72 6.28
CA LEU A 323 21.34 -5.22 4.99
C LEU A 323 20.52 -4.60 3.85
N VAL A 324 19.19 -4.72 3.88
CA VAL A 324 18.32 -4.17 2.83
C VAL A 324 18.31 -2.64 2.83
N THR A 325 18.65 -2.00 3.95
CA THR A 325 18.78 -0.55 4.02
C THR A 325 20.07 -0.06 3.38
N HIS A 326 21.20 -0.75 3.61
CA HIS A 326 22.52 -0.30 3.18
C HIS A 326 22.95 -0.85 1.80
N LEU A 327 22.44 -2.02 1.41
CA LEU A 327 22.71 -2.68 0.13
C LEU A 327 21.47 -2.74 -0.77
N TRP A 328 20.59 -1.75 -0.66
CA TRP A 328 19.33 -1.71 -1.40
C TRP A 328 19.51 -1.87 -2.91
N GLU A 329 20.33 -1.04 -3.55
CA GLU A 329 20.41 -1.03 -5.02
C GLU A 329 20.97 -2.33 -5.61
N PRO A 330 22.05 -2.94 -5.06
CA PRO A 330 22.47 -4.27 -5.46
C PRO A 330 21.38 -5.33 -5.27
N LEU A 331 20.74 -5.38 -4.09
CA LEU A 331 19.71 -6.38 -3.78
C LEU A 331 18.48 -6.23 -4.67
N ARG A 332 18.04 -4.99 -4.91
CA ARG A 332 16.92 -4.66 -5.79
C ARG A 332 17.21 -5.06 -7.24
N ARG A 333 18.43 -4.84 -7.73
CA ARG A 333 18.80 -5.24 -9.11
C ARG A 333 18.91 -6.75 -9.25
N LEU A 334 19.55 -7.42 -8.30
CA LEU A 334 19.84 -8.86 -8.39
C LEU A 334 18.58 -9.70 -8.16
N CYS A 335 17.86 -9.42 -7.07
CA CYS A 335 16.77 -10.27 -6.60
C CYS A 335 15.41 -9.56 -6.63
N GLY A 336 15.35 -8.24 -6.88
CA GLY A 336 14.12 -7.45 -6.80
C GLY A 336 12.99 -7.91 -7.73
N PRO A 337 13.21 -8.17 -9.03
CA PRO A 337 12.16 -8.66 -9.93
C PRO A 337 11.46 -9.93 -9.42
N PHE A 338 12.21 -10.77 -8.69
CA PHE A 338 11.71 -12.00 -8.10
C PHE A 338 11.08 -11.76 -6.72
N LEU A 339 11.87 -11.28 -5.75
CA LEU A 339 11.44 -11.14 -4.36
C LEU A 339 10.39 -10.05 -4.16
N LEU A 340 10.44 -8.93 -4.87
CA LEU A 340 9.40 -7.89 -4.74
C LEU A 340 8.05 -8.39 -5.26
N THR A 341 8.04 -9.16 -6.34
CA THR A 341 6.82 -9.78 -6.88
C THR A 341 6.17 -10.70 -5.85
N LEU A 342 6.97 -11.62 -5.26
CA LEU A 342 6.48 -12.51 -4.20
C LEU A 342 6.04 -11.73 -2.96
N GLY A 343 6.79 -10.70 -2.57
CA GLY A 343 6.51 -9.89 -1.38
C GLY A 343 5.23 -9.06 -1.46
N GLN A 344 5.01 -8.40 -2.60
CA GLN A 344 3.81 -7.60 -2.84
C GLN A 344 2.56 -8.49 -2.97
N GLY A 345 2.73 -9.71 -3.48
CA GLY A 345 1.70 -10.75 -3.57
C GLY A 345 1.74 -11.80 -2.45
N ALA A 346 2.33 -11.50 -1.29
CA ALA A 346 2.72 -12.53 -0.32
C ALA A 346 1.61 -13.48 0.16
N LEU A 347 0.37 -13.00 0.34
CA LEU A 347 -0.75 -13.88 0.73
C LEU A 347 -1.11 -14.87 -0.39
N TYR A 348 -1.09 -14.39 -1.63
CA TYR A 348 -1.33 -15.22 -2.81
C TYR A 348 -0.21 -16.24 -2.99
N ALA A 349 1.04 -15.79 -2.91
CA ALA A 349 2.20 -16.67 -3.04
C ALA A 349 2.21 -17.72 -1.92
N TYR A 350 1.80 -17.34 -0.71
CA TYR A 350 1.59 -18.28 0.38
C TYR A 350 0.41 -19.24 0.12
N ALA A 351 -0.72 -18.84 -0.47
CA ALA A 351 -1.76 -19.83 -0.79
C ALA A 351 -1.28 -20.84 -1.86
N ALA A 352 -0.63 -20.33 -2.91
CA ALA A 352 -0.16 -21.13 -4.03
C ALA A 352 0.98 -22.09 -3.67
N HIS A 353 1.88 -21.72 -2.76
CA HIS A 353 3.00 -22.62 -2.40
C HIS A 353 2.55 -23.90 -1.70
N LEU A 354 1.43 -23.88 -0.96
CA LEU A 354 0.92 -25.07 -0.28
C LEU A 354 0.48 -26.14 -1.28
N VAL A 355 -0.28 -25.71 -2.29
CA VAL A 355 -0.72 -26.58 -3.38
C VAL A 355 0.50 -27.09 -4.16
N LEU A 356 1.45 -26.21 -4.44
CA LEU A 356 2.65 -26.58 -5.18
C LEU A 356 3.54 -27.57 -4.41
N ALA A 357 3.71 -27.39 -3.09
CA ALA A 357 4.45 -28.31 -2.25
C ALA A 357 3.80 -29.70 -2.25
N ALA A 358 2.47 -29.78 -2.11
CA ALA A 358 1.75 -31.04 -2.17
C ALA A 358 1.86 -31.73 -3.55
N LEU A 359 1.78 -30.97 -4.65
CA LEU A 359 1.93 -31.50 -6.00
C LEU A 359 3.35 -32.02 -6.26
N VAL A 360 4.38 -31.31 -5.79
CA VAL A 360 5.76 -31.75 -5.95
C VAL A 360 6.04 -32.99 -5.11
N ASP A 361 5.57 -33.03 -3.86
CA ASP A 361 5.70 -34.22 -2.99
C ASP A 361 5.06 -35.45 -3.63
N PHE A 362 3.84 -35.31 -4.15
CA PHE A 362 3.15 -36.39 -4.84
C PHE A 362 3.82 -36.82 -6.14
N GLY A 363 4.16 -35.88 -7.01
CA GLY A 363 4.84 -36.19 -8.27
C GLY A 363 6.18 -36.89 -8.03
N ALA A 364 6.90 -36.46 -6.99
CA ALA A 364 8.14 -37.11 -6.60
C ALA A 364 7.91 -38.52 -6.06
N ALA A 365 6.89 -38.72 -5.20
CA ALA A 365 6.53 -40.03 -4.67
C ALA A 365 6.10 -41.03 -5.78
N GLN A 366 5.41 -40.55 -6.82
CA GLN A 366 5.01 -41.39 -7.96
C GLN A 366 6.20 -41.82 -8.83
N TYR A 367 7.18 -40.93 -9.02
CA TYR A 367 8.30 -41.19 -9.92
C TYR A 367 9.49 -41.89 -9.23
N TRP A 368 9.84 -41.48 -8.02
CA TRP A 368 10.99 -42.01 -7.26
C TRP A 368 10.60 -42.94 -6.10
N GLY A 369 9.31 -43.12 -5.83
CA GLY A 369 8.84 -43.80 -4.61
C GLY A 369 8.91 -42.88 -3.39
N ARG A 370 8.47 -43.39 -2.24
CA ARG A 370 8.58 -42.67 -0.95
C ARG A 370 9.91 -42.97 -0.27
N GLY A 371 10.41 -41.99 0.49
CA GLY A 371 11.64 -42.13 1.28
C GLY A 371 11.49 -43.13 2.43
N ALA A 372 12.59 -43.42 3.13
CA ALA A 372 12.66 -44.47 4.16
C ALA A 372 11.63 -44.33 5.31
N HIS A 373 11.10 -43.14 5.52
CA HIS A 373 10.09 -42.84 6.56
C HIS A 373 8.69 -42.53 6.00
N GLY A 374 8.42 -42.88 4.74
CA GLY A 374 7.14 -42.65 4.08
C GLY A 374 6.86 -41.20 3.68
N GLY A 375 7.88 -40.33 3.76
CA GLY A 375 7.86 -38.94 3.29
C GLY A 375 8.48 -38.76 1.90
N PHE A 376 8.89 -37.52 1.61
CA PHE A 376 9.53 -37.15 0.34
C PHE A 376 10.74 -38.06 0.03
N PRO A 377 10.95 -38.47 -1.23
CA PRO A 377 12.07 -39.35 -1.59
C PRO A 377 13.45 -38.78 -1.23
N ASP A 378 14.38 -39.68 -0.85
CA ASP A 378 15.75 -39.34 -0.49
C ASP A 378 16.60 -39.04 -1.75
N LEU A 379 16.37 -37.87 -2.34
CA LEU A 379 17.05 -37.43 -3.57
C LEU A 379 18.37 -36.69 -3.27
N ALA A 380 19.29 -36.73 -4.25
CA ALA A 380 20.53 -35.96 -4.18
C ALA A 380 20.25 -34.45 -4.05
N PRO A 381 21.05 -33.67 -3.29
CA PRO A 381 20.81 -32.25 -3.04
C PRO A 381 20.63 -31.37 -4.28
N GLY A 382 21.33 -31.71 -5.37
CA GLY A 382 21.19 -31.03 -6.66
C GLY A 382 19.81 -31.23 -7.30
N VAL A 383 19.23 -32.43 -7.18
CA VAL A 383 17.88 -32.73 -7.68
C VAL A 383 16.83 -31.99 -6.86
N ASN A 384 16.96 -31.99 -5.53
CA ASN A 384 16.09 -31.20 -4.64
C ASN A 384 16.14 -29.71 -4.99
N MET A 385 17.34 -29.16 -5.26
CA MET A 385 17.49 -27.77 -5.69
C MET A 385 16.76 -27.48 -7.01
N VAL A 386 16.81 -28.40 -7.98
CA VAL A 386 16.10 -28.23 -9.27
C VAL A 386 14.59 -28.21 -9.04
N LEU A 387 14.04 -29.14 -8.23
CA LEU A 387 12.62 -29.17 -7.90
C LEU A 387 12.17 -27.91 -7.15
N GLN A 388 12.93 -27.47 -6.15
CA GLN A 388 12.67 -26.22 -5.43
C GLN A 388 12.74 -24.99 -6.33
N SER A 389 13.75 -24.91 -7.20
CA SER A 389 13.90 -23.79 -8.14
C SER A 389 12.77 -23.76 -9.18
N GLY A 390 12.35 -24.93 -9.67
CA GLY A 390 11.18 -25.07 -10.55
C GLY A 390 9.90 -24.60 -9.85
N ALA A 391 9.68 -25.03 -8.61
CA ALA A 391 8.54 -24.60 -7.81
C ALA A 391 8.55 -23.07 -7.58
N LEU A 392 9.70 -22.50 -7.23
CA LEU A 392 9.87 -21.05 -7.09
C LEU A 392 9.58 -20.28 -8.39
N GLY A 393 10.02 -20.82 -9.54
CA GLY A 393 9.73 -20.26 -10.87
C GLY A 393 8.24 -20.24 -11.19
N VAL A 394 7.56 -21.38 -10.99
CA VAL A 394 6.10 -21.50 -11.16
C VAL A 394 5.37 -20.53 -10.23
N LEU A 395 5.77 -20.48 -8.96
CA LEU A 395 5.18 -19.58 -7.97
C LEU A 395 5.32 -18.11 -8.37
N TRP A 396 6.49 -17.72 -8.89
CA TRP A 396 6.73 -16.37 -9.38
C TRP A 396 5.84 -16.03 -10.58
N VAL A 397 5.70 -16.91 -11.56
CA VAL A 397 4.79 -16.73 -12.71
C VAL A 397 3.34 -16.58 -12.22
N LEU A 398 2.88 -17.49 -11.37
CA LEU A 398 1.53 -17.46 -10.81
C LEU A 398 1.27 -16.15 -10.05
N THR A 399 2.25 -15.66 -9.29
CA THR A 399 2.12 -14.43 -8.51
C THR A 399 2.16 -13.19 -9.39
N ARG A 400 3.04 -13.17 -10.40
CA ARG A 400 3.18 -12.08 -11.38
C ARG A 400 1.90 -11.87 -12.20
N HIS A 401 1.33 -12.96 -12.68
CA HIS A 401 0.13 -12.94 -13.52
C HIS A 401 -1.18 -13.04 -12.72
N ARG A 402 -1.11 -13.18 -11.38
CA ARG A 402 -2.27 -13.21 -10.50
C ARG A 402 -3.30 -14.28 -10.90
N PHE A 403 -2.83 -15.41 -11.44
CA PHE A 403 -3.64 -16.43 -12.11
C PHE A 403 -4.83 -16.95 -11.29
N LEU A 404 -4.66 -17.14 -9.97
CA LEU A 404 -5.71 -17.61 -9.06
C LEU A 404 -6.51 -16.48 -8.38
N GLN A 405 -6.29 -15.20 -8.72
CA GLN A 405 -7.05 -14.11 -8.10
C GLN A 405 -8.54 -14.18 -8.44
N GLU A 406 -8.91 -14.64 -9.64
CA GLU A 406 -10.32 -14.88 -10.00
C GLU A 406 -10.96 -15.96 -9.13
N VAL A 407 -10.20 -16.98 -8.71
CA VAL A 407 -10.66 -18.06 -7.83
C VAL A 407 -10.82 -17.59 -6.38
N ALA A 408 -10.02 -16.60 -5.95
CA ALA A 408 -10.05 -16.06 -4.59
C ALA A 408 -11.05 -14.89 -4.38
N LYS A 409 -11.47 -14.20 -5.45
CA LYS A 409 -12.47 -13.11 -5.39
C LYS A 409 -13.77 -13.49 -4.63
N PRO A 410 -14.35 -14.69 -4.79
CA PRO A 410 -15.57 -15.09 -4.07
C PRO A 410 -15.36 -15.20 -2.54
N LEU A 411 -14.16 -15.57 -2.08
CA LEU A 411 -13.85 -15.76 -0.65
C LEU A 411 -13.77 -14.43 0.13
N GLY A 412 -13.63 -13.29 -0.56
CA GLY A 412 -13.46 -11.97 0.04
C GLY A 412 -14.73 -11.32 0.59
N ARG A 413 -15.91 -11.92 0.38
CA ARG A 413 -17.21 -11.38 0.84
C ARG A 413 -17.81 -12.27 1.95
N PRO A 414 -17.98 -11.76 3.18
CA PRO A 414 -18.71 -12.50 4.22
C PRO A 414 -20.15 -12.79 3.79
N PRO A 415 -20.73 -13.95 4.17
CA PRO A 415 -22.12 -14.30 3.86
C PRO A 415 -23.14 -13.35 4.53
N PHE A 416 -22.72 -12.57 5.53
CA PHE A 416 -23.58 -11.64 6.30
C PHE A 416 -23.41 -10.16 5.93
N VAL A 417 -22.98 -9.82 4.71
CA VAL A 417 -22.90 -8.41 4.29
C VAL A 417 -24.27 -7.93 3.76
N PRO A 418 -25.13 -7.49 4.68
CA PRO A 418 -25.67 -6.13 4.59
C PRO A 418 -25.42 -5.29 5.85
N VAL A 419 -24.47 -5.68 6.72
CA VAL A 419 -24.23 -4.99 8.00
C VAL A 419 -23.46 -3.66 7.84
N HIS A 420 -22.67 -3.47 6.76
CA HIS A 420 -21.94 -2.22 6.51
C HIS A 420 -22.87 -0.99 6.37
N ARG A 421 -24.11 -1.17 5.89
CA ARG A 421 -25.06 -0.07 5.69
C ARG A 421 -25.73 0.42 6.98
N GLN A 422 -25.75 -0.38 8.06
CA GLN A 422 -26.45 0.00 9.31
C GLN A 422 -25.57 0.73 10.33
N PHE A 423 -24.23 0.68 10.18
CA PHE A 423 -23.29 1.24 11.16
C PHE A 423 -22.53 2.49 10.69
N ALA A 424 -22.69 2.90 9.43
CA ALA A 424 -22.18 4.17 8.94
C ALA A 424 -23.08 5.31 9.45
N GLY A 425 -22.62 6.08 10.44
CA GLY A 425 -23.29 7.30 10.90
C GLY A 425 -23.73 7.34 12.36
N ARG A 426 -23.46 6.30 13.17
CA ARG A 426 -23.72 6.34 14.62
C ARG A 426 -22.42 6.49 15.43
N PRO A 427 -22.37 7.32 16.48
CA PRO A 427 -21.23 7.38 17.39
C PRO A 427 -21.09 6.03 18.12
N LEU A 428 -20.00 5.32 17.82
CA LEU A 428 -19.65 3.97 18.32
C LEU A 428 -19.15 3.99 19.78
N TRP A 429 -19.95 4.55 20.69
CA TRP A 429 -19.75 4.44 22.14
C TRP A 429 -21.03 3.96 22.80
N ARG A 430 -21.44 2.72 22.51
CA ARG A 430 -22.29 1.96 23.42
C ARG A 430 -21.55 0.71 23.90
N PRO A 431 -21.62 0.37 25.20
CA PRO A 431 -21.03 -0.86 25.76
C PRO A 431 -21.42 -2.15 25.02
N SER A 432 -22.52 -2.12 24.26
CA SER A 432 -23.01 -3.19 23.37
C SER A 432 -22.05 -3.58 22.23
N ASP A 433 -21.14 -2.70 21.81
CA ASP A 433 -20.33 -2.94 20.61
C ASP A 433 -19.01 -3.65 20.94
N ALA A 434 -18.47 -3.39 22.14
CA ALA A 434 -17.47 -4.25 22.76
C ALA A 434 -18.05 -5.63 23.06
N LEU A 435 -19.33 -5.68 23.47
CA LEU A 435 -20.09 -6.92 23.60
C LEU A 435 -20.29 -7.63 22.27
N LEU A 436 -20.33 -6.94 21.11
CA LEU A 436 -20.44 -7.60 19.80
C LEU A 436 -19.10 -8.22 19.35
N ALA A 437 -17.97 -7.56 19.59
CA ALA A 437 -16.65 -8.13 19.36
C ALA A 437 -16.36 -9.28 20.34
N VAL A 438 -16.74 -9.11 21.62
CA VAL A 438 -16.70 -10.15 22.66
C VAL A 438 -17.75 -11.25 22.40
N ALA A 439 -18.86 -10.98 21.74
CA ALA A 439 -19.87 -11.97 21.33
C ALA A 439 -19.50 -12.66 20.02
N LEU A 440 -18.69 -12.07 19.14
CA LEU A 440 -18.09 -12.76 18.00
C LEU A 440 -16.97 -13.67 18.48
N VAL A 441 -16.08 -13.19 19.35
CA VAL A 441 -15.11 -14.03 20.08
C VAL A 441 -15.85 -15.07 20.94
N GLY A 442 -16.98 -14.69 21.53
CA GLY A 442 -17.85 -15.51 22.37
C GLY A 442 -18.76 -16.47 21.60
N MET A 443 -19.04 -16.25 20.31
CA MET A 443 -19.71 -17.21 19.42
C MET A 443 -18.72 -18.29 19.00
N VAL A 444 -17.48 -17.88 18.73
CA VAL A 444 -16.37 -18.80 18.43
C VAL A 444 -15.92 -19.55 19.70
N ALA A 445 -15.97 -18.92 20.88
CA ALA A 445 -15.69 -19.58 22.16
C ALA A 445 -16.90 -20.36 22.74
N GLY A 446 -18.14 -19.92 22.47
CA GLY A 446 -19.38 -20.52 22.98
C GLY A 446 -19.69 -21.88 22.36
N SER A 447 -19.09 -22.17 21.20
CA SER A 447 -19.08 -23.51 20.62
C SER A 447 -18.15 -24.48 21.37
N ALA A 448 -17.24 -24.00 22.24
CA ALA A 448 -16.44 -24.82 23.16
C ALA A 448 -17.23 -25.35 24.37
N ALA A 449 -18.19 -24.58 24.89
CA ALA A 449 -19.03 -24.97 26.02
C ALA A 449 -20.01 -26.11 25.68
N LEU A 450 -20.44 -26.22 24.42
CA LEU A 450 -21.36 -27.27 23.97
C LEU A 450 -20.74 -28.68 23.87
N SER A 451 -19.41 -28.83 24.00
CA SER A 451 -18.76 -30.15 23.94
C SER A 451 -18.19 -30.66 25.26
N GLN A 452 -18.09 -29.82 26.31
CA GLN A 452 -17.68 -30.31 27.64
C GLN A 452 -18.84 -30.99 28.40
N GLY A 453 -20.09 -30.80 27.96
CA GLY A 453 -21.28 -31.39 28.60
C GLY A 453 -21.79 -32.71 28.02
N ARG A 454 -21.07 -33.39 27.11
CA ARG A 454 -21.58 -34.61 26.44
C ARG A 454 -20.61 -35.79 26.35
N ALA A 455 -19.65 -35.87 27.27
CA ALA A 455 -19.01 -37.15 27.57
C ALA A 455 -19.91 -37.93 28.56
N GLY A 456 -20.97 -38.57 28.05
CA GLY A 456 -21.78 -39.53 28.80
C GLY A 456 -23.29 -39.29 28.77
N ALA A 457 -23.96 -39.63 27.67
CA ALA A 457 -25.34 -40.13 27.66
C ALA A 457 -25.75 -40.55 26.24
N ALA A 458 -26.33 -41.75 26.11
CA ALA A 458 -26.90 -42.32 24.89
C ALA A 458 -28.09 -41.48 24.35
N PRO A 459 -28.49 -41.62 23.06
CA PRO A 459 -29.43 -40.71 22.45
C PRO A 459 -30.87 -41.08 22.83
N ALA A 460 -31.64 -40.09 23.28
CA ALA A 460 -33.09 -40.17 23.41
C ALA A 460 -33.77 -39.07 22.56
N VAL A 461 -34.98 -39.43 22.13
CA VAL A 461 -35.77 -38.90 21.02
C VAL A 461 -36.34 -37.49 21.29
N VAL A 462 -36.61 -36.79 20.18
CA VAL A 462 -37.23 -35.47 19.98
C VAL A 462 -38.53 -35.25 20.78
N THR A 463 -38.76 -34.02 21.27
CA THR A 463 -40.09 -33.38 21.26
C THR A 463 -39.93 -31.85 21.18
N ILE A 464 -40.58 -31.23 20.19
CA ILE A 464 -40.69 -29.78 20.01
C ILE A 464 -41.94 -29.29 20.74
N THR A 465 -41.85 -28.17 21.46
CA THR A 465 -43.04 -27.40 21.84
C THR A 465 -42.73 -25.91 21.81
N ALA A 466 -43.58 -25.16 21.13
CA ALA A 466 -43.50 -23.72 20.90
C ALA A 466 -44.39 -22.95 21.87
N THR A 467 -43.95 -21.76 22.32
CA THR A 467 -44.80 -20.64 22.83
C THR A 467 -43.90 -19.44 23.11
N GLN A 468 -44.01 -18.34 22.35
CA GLN A 468 -44.82 -17.11 22.60
C GLN A 468 -44.02 -15.95 23.26
N ALA A 469 -43.98 -14.81 22.55
CA ALA A 469 -43.78 -13.43 23.05
C ALA A 469 -45.05 -12.98 23.83
N PRO A 470 -45.19 -11.79 24.50
CA PRO A 470 -44.61 -10.44 24.24
C PRO A 470 -44.46 -9.58 25.55
N PRO A 471 -44.72 -8.25 25.66
CA PRO A 471 -44.35 -7.03 24.88
C PRO A 471 -43.72 -5.86 25.73
N ASP A 472 -43.29 -4.81 25.01
CA ASP A 472 -43.34 -3.35 25.26
C ASP A 472 -42.89 -2.67 26.57
N ARG A 473 -42.09 -1.58 26.42
CA ARG A 473 -42.54 -0.20 26.76
C ARG A 473 -41.60 0.92 26.27
N ALA A 474 -42.26 2.00 25.86
CA ALA A 474 -41.75 3.27 25.36
C ALA A 474 -41.19 4.21 26.45
N GLY A 475 -40.42 5.23 26.04
CA GLY A 475 -40.06 6.39 26.86
C GLY A 475 -39.32 7.46 26.07
N THR A 476 -39.95 8.63 25.96
CA THR A 476 -39.64 9.82 25.15
C THR A 476 -38.87 10.93 25.89
N GLY A 477 -38.26 11.84 25.10
CA GLY A 477 -37.98 13.25 25.46
C GLY A 477 -36.51 13.55 25.82
N ASP A 478 -35.92 14.71 25.56
CA ASP A 478 -36.28 15.88 24.74
C ASP A 478 -34.98 16.72 24.52
N ARG A 479 -35.04 17.71 23.62
CA ARG A 479 -33.96 18.59 23.10
C ARG A 479 -33.27 19.53 24.11
N ALA A 480 -32.02 19.98 23.82
CA ALA A 480 -31.62 21.41 23.81
C ALA A 480 -30.19 21.67 23.27
N HIS A 481 -30.03 22.85 22.68
CA HIS A 481 -28.90 23.46 21.95
C HIS A 481 -27.72 23.97 22.81
N ALA A 482 -26.51 24.07 22.19
CA ALA A 482 -25.51 25.17 22.23
C ALA A 482 -24.13 24.61 21.79
N GLY A 483 -23.21 25.27 21.08
CA GLY A 483 -23.07 26.57 20.45
C GLY A 483 -21.73 26.54 19.69
N ALA A 484 -21.64 27.17 18.52
CA ALA A 484 -20.46 27.12 17.66
C ALA A 484 -19.33 28.03 18.17
N ALA A 485 -18.11 27.49 18.26
CA ALA A 485 -16.88 28.22 18.56
C ALA A 485 -16.15 28.62 17.25
N PRO A 486 -15.35 29.70 17.23
CA PRO A 486 -14.77 30.25 16.00
C PRO A 486 -13.72 29.31 15.40
N ALA A 487 -13.80 29.09 14.08
CA ALA A 487 -12.86 28.25 13.35
C ALA A 487 -11.49 28.90 13.23
N VAL A 488 -10.48 28.31 13.86
CA VAL A 488 -9.07 28.69 13.73
C VAL A 488 -8.45 27.90 12.57
N SER A 489 -8.08 28.58 11.49
CA SER A 489 -7.27 28.00 10.42
C SER A 489 -5.85 27.76 10.94
N THR A 490 -5.39 26.51 10.92
CA THR A 490 -4.01 26.16 11.32
C THR A 490 -3.19 25.79 10.10
N VAL A 491 -2.12 26.54 9.88
CA VAL A 491 -1.11 26.28 8.86
C VAL A 491 0.07 25.56 9.49
N THR A 492 0.49 24.43 8.91
CA THR A 492 1.71 23.72 9.34
C THR A 492 2.94 24.39 8.69
N ALA A 493 4.09 24.38 9.39
CA ALA A 493 5.32 24.97 8.87
C ALA A 493 5.73 24.38 7.50
N PRO A 494 6.26 25.21 6.56
CA PRO A 494 6.55 24.80 5.20
C PRO A 494 7.65 23.71 5.14
N ARG A 495 7.42 22.66 4.34
CA ARG A 495 8.40 21.59 4.10
C ARG A 495 9.09 21.81 2.75
N ARG A 496 10.40 22.09 2.77
CA ARG A 496 11.20 22.26 1.55
C ARG A 496 11.42 20.93 0.83
N ILE A 497 11.30 20.94 -0.50
CA ILE A 497 11.55 19.77 -1.36
C ILE A 497 13.06 19.46 -1.37
N ALA A 498 13.43 18.25 -0.93
CA ALA A 498 14.82 17.80 -0.85
C ALA A 498 15.24 17.07 -2.13
N GLY A 499 16.36 17.49 -2.74
CA GLY A 499 16.93 16.86 -3.94
C GLY A 499 17.97 17.73 -4.63
N THR A 500 19.10 17.13 -5.00
CA THR A 500 20.13 17.68 -5.90
C THR A 500 19.86 17.13 -7.29
N VAL A 501 19.48 17.99 -8.24
CA VAL A 501 19.36 17.62 -9.65
C VAL A 501 20.67 18.00 -10.34
N THR A 502 21.43 16.99 -10.77
CA THR A 502 22.57 17.20 -11.66
C THR A 502 22.02 17.34 -13.09
N PRO A 503 22.35 18.40 -13.85
CA PRO A 503 21.87 18.53 -15.22
C PRO A 503 22.53 17.46 -16.11
N GLN A 504 21.74 16.62 -16.77
CA GLN A 504 22.18 15.83 -17.91
C GLN A 504 21.90 16.65 -19.17
N ALA A 505 22.92 16.87 -20.00
CA ALA A 505 22.77 17.59 -21.27
C ALA A 505 21.85 16.80 -22.23
N PRO A 506 20.94 17.47 -22.96
CA PRO A 506 20.00 16.80 -23.84
C PRO A 506 20.68 16.28 -25.12
N THR A 507 20.44 15.01 -25.43
CA THR A 507 20.62 14.46 -26.78
C THR A 507 19.49 14.96 -27.67
N VAL A 508 19.85 15.62 -28.77
CA VAL A 508 18.95 16.10 -29.81
C VAL A 508 18.59 14.93 -30.71
N ASP A 509 17.38 14.38 -30.57
CA ASP A 509 16.80 13.53 -31.61
C ASP A 509 16.11 14.43 -32.64
N GLN A 510 16.61 14.37 -33.87
CA GLN A 510 16.07 15.09 -35.03
C GLN A 510 14.72 14.49 -35.45
N VAL A 511 13.72 15.34 -35.62
CA VAL A 511 12.49 15.05 -36.37
C VAL A 511 12.51 15.89 -37.65
N PRO A 512 12.11 15.37 -38.82
CA PRO A 512 12.38 16.00 -40.11
C PRO A 512 11.49 17.23 -40.34
N THR A 513 12.11 18.29 -40.85
CA THR A 513 11.47 19.52 -41.36
C THR A 513 10.67 19.24 -42.63
N ALA A 514 9.38 19.59 -42.61
CA ALA A 514 8.60 19.90 -43.81
C ALA A 514 8.47 21.42 -43.95
N ALA A 515 8.84 21.92 -45.12
CA ALA A 515 8.89 23.33 -45.48
C ALA A 515 7.49 23.91 -45.77
N ALA A 516 7.26 25.16 -45.38
CA ALA A 516 6.42 26.09 -46.15
C ALA A 516 6.64 27.56 -45.74
N HIS A 517 7.13 28.32 -46.72
CA HIS A 517 6.88 29.72 -47.06
C HIS A 517 6.99 30.88 -46.04
N ARG A 518 7.89 31.79 -46.40
CA ARG A 518 7.95 33.20 -45.99
C ARG A 518 6.96 34.07 -46.79
N SER A 519 6.35 35.02 -46.09
CA SER A 519 6.06 36.40 -46.54
C SER A 519 6.01 37.25 -45.25
N GLY A 520 6.92 38.21 -45.00
CA GLY A 520 6.87 39.60 -45.48
C GLY A 520 5.64 40.29 -44.88
N VAL A 521 5.69 41.23 -43.92
CA VAL A 521 6.34 42.56 -43.91
C VAL A 521 6.35 43.09 -42.46
N GLY A 522 7.35 43.91 -42.10
CA GLY A 522 7.69 44.29 -40.71
C GLY A 522 7.12 45.59 -40.14
N THR A 523 7.92 46.15 -39.22
CA THR A 523 7.69 47.22 -38.20
C THR A 523 7.11 46.66 -36.89
N SER A 524 7.63 46.90 -35.69
CA SER A 524 8.70 47.77 -35.17
C SER A 524 9.35 47.09 -33.94
N ALA A 525 10.63 46.74 -34.05
CA ALA A 525 11.37 45.88 -33.11
C ALA A 525 11.96 46.60 -31.89
N THR A 526 11.51 47.82 -31.57
CA THR A 526 12.21 48.68 -30.60
C THR A 526 11.48 48.90 -29.28
N ALA A 527 10.21 48.51 -29.14
CA ALA A 527 9.47 48.61 -27.86
C ALA A 527 9.41 47.29 -27.06
N VAL A 528 9.72 46.15 -27.69
CA VAL A 528 9.70 44.81 -27.05
C VAL A 528 11.03 44.51 -26.32
N GLN A 529 12.11 45.20 -26.68
CA GLN A 529 13.43 44.97 -26.10
C GLN A 529 13.61 45.62 -24.71
N GLU A 530 12.91 46.73 -24.41
CA GLU A 530 13.07 47.44 -23.13
C GLU A 530 12.30 46.77 -21.97
N VAL A 531 11.17 46.12 -22.23
CA VAL A 531 10.46 45.32 -21.22
C VAL A 531 11.19 44.00 -20.94
N ALA A 532 11.85 43.41 -21.95
CA ALA A 532 12.67 42.21 -21.79
C ALA A 532 13.98 42.46 -21.02
N THR A 533 14.50 43.68 -21.06
CA THR A 533 15.78 44.03 -20.40
C THR A 533 15.57 44.52 -18.95
N ALA A 534 14.40 45.10 -18.62
CA ALA A 534 14.08 45.48 -17.24
C ALA A 534 13.82 44.27 -16.30
N VAL A 535 13.48 43.09 -16.84
CA VAL A 535 13.41 41.83 -16.06
C VAL A 535 14.76 41.13 -15.96
N ALA A 536 15.72 41.44 -16.85
CA ALA A 536 17.04 40.80 -16.88
C ALA A 536 18.09 41.46 -15.97
N VAL A 537 17.89 42.71 -15.54
CA VAL A 537 18.90 43.45 -14.74
C VAL A 537 18.67 43.36 -13.21
N ALA A 538 17.55 42.81 -12.74
CA ALA A 538 17.37 42.46 -11.31
C ALA A 538 17.94 41.07 -10.94
N ALA A 539 18.58 40.36 -11.87
CA ALA A 539 19.09 39.00 -11.70
C ALA A 539 20.61 38.91 -11.63
N GLY A 540 21.28 39.97 -11.18
CA GLY A 540 22.73 40.00 -11.03
C GLY A 540 23.18 40.81 -9.83
N GLU A 541 23.15 40.20 -8.64
CA GLU A 541 24.30 40.11 -7.71
C GLU A 541 23.90 39.52 -6.34
N THR A 542 24.61 38.45 -5.98
CA THR A 542 24.85 37.93 -4.61
C THR A 542 23.66 37.54 -3.70
N ALA A 543 23.18 36.30 -3.85
CA ALA A 543 23.03 35.35 -2.72
C ALA A 543 22.90 33.91 -3.26
N THR A 544 23.75 33.01 -2.77
CA THR A 544 23.78 31.58 -3.06
C THR A 544 22.52 30.87 -2.53
N GLY A 545 21.46 30.81 -3.35
CA GLY A 545 20.28 29.98 -3.07
C GLY A 545 19.13 30.27 -4.02
N ARG A 546 19.04 29.54 -5.13
CA ARG A 546 17.87 29.61 -6.02
C ARG A 546 16.62 29.27 -5.19
N ALA A 547 15.68 30.22 -5.05
CA ALA A 547 14.42 30.02 -4.34
C ALA A 547 13.74 28.76 -4.89
N ARG A 548 13.28 27.86 -4.02
CA ARG A 548 12.58 26.61 -4.38
C ARG A 548 11.11 26.76 -4.02
N GLY A 549 10.22 26.07 -4.74
CA GLY A 549 8.85 25.93 -4.29
C GLY A 549 8.78 25.07 -3.04
N TYR A 550 7.66 25.14 -2.34
CA TYR A 550 7.44 24.38 -1.12
C TYR A 550 6.02 23.84 -1.03
N LEU A 551 5.92 22.69 -0.36
CA LEU A 551 4.66 22.01 -0.09
C LEU A 551 4.24 22.33 1.35
N GLN A 552 2.95 22.60 1.53
CA GLN A 552 2.35 22.90 2.81
C GLN A 552 1.06 22.09 2.99
N ASP A 553 0.89 21.53 4.19
CA ASP A 553 -0.37 20.94 4.65
C ASP A 553 -1.15 21.99 5.44
N ALA A 554 -2.42 22.17 5.10
CA ALA A 554 -3.31 23.11 5.76
C ALA A 554 -4.72 22.53 5.88
N GLN A 555 -5.53 23.19 6.71
CA GLN A 555 -6.94 22.86 6.87
C GLN A 555 -7.75 24.14 7.00
N PHE A 556 -9.01 24.08 6.57
CA PHE A 556 -9.96 25.17 6.69
C PHE A 556 -11.34 24.60 7.05
N PHE A 557 -12.21 25.42 7.64
CA PHE A 557 -13.58 25.00 7.92
C PHE A 557 -14.43 25.14 6.66
N SER A 558 -15.08 24.06 6.23
CA SER A 558 -16.06 24.05 5.15
C SER A 558 -17.45 24.26 5.73
N PRO A 559 -18.12 25.39 5.49
CA PRO A 559 -19.53 25.58 5.87
C PRO A 559 -20.45 24.55 5.21
N THR A 560 -20.17 24.16 3.97
CA THR A 560 -20.98 23.20 3.20
C THR A 560 -20.96 21.80 3.82
N LEU A 561 -19.82 21.35 4.37
CA LEU A 561 -19.69 20.05 5.04
C LEU A 561 -19.80 20.14 6.57
N GLY A 562 -19.87 21.35 7.13
CA GLY A 562 -19.94 21.59 8.58
C GLY A 562 -18.71 21.10 9.35
N ARG A 563 -17.55 20.98 8.70
CA ARG A 563 -16.32 20.44 9.33
C ARG A 563 -15.03 21.02 8.75
N ALA A 564 -13.95 20.85 9.50
CA ALA A 564 -12.61 21.16 9.02
C ALA A 564 -12.17 20.14 7.94
N MET A 565 -11.73 20.66 6.80
CA MET A 565 -11.29 19.88 5.64
C MET A 565 -9.80 20.13 5.37
N PRO A 566 -8.99 19.07 5.23
CA PRO A 566 -7.58 19.22 4.95
C PRO A 566 -7.32 19.37 3.44
N TYR A 567 -6.25 20.07 3.09
CA TYR A 567 -5.72 20.15 1.74
C TYR A 567 -4.19 20.28 1.77
N GLY A 568 -3.55 19.80 0.69
CA GLY A 568 -2.15 20.08 0.41
C GLY A 568 -2.04 21.25 -0.56
N ILE A 569 -0.99 22.06 -0.48
CA ILE A 569 -0.73 23.12 -1.46
C ILE A 569 0.75 23.18 -1.81
N TYR A 570 1.04 23.22 -3.10
CA TYR A 570 2.35 23.52 -3.67
C TYR A 570 2.37 24.97 -4.14
N LEU A 571 3.34 25.73 -3.64
CA LEU A 571 3.60 27.11 -4.03
C LEU A 571 4.87 27.17 -4.88
N PRO A 572 4.86 27.88 -6.03
CA PRO A 572 5.98 27.87 -6.96
C PRO A 572 7.21 28.62 -6.39
N PRO A 573 8.41 28.36 -6.93
CA PRO A 573 9.62 29.11 -6.61
C PRO A 573 9.41 30.63 -6.65
N GLY A 574 9.90 31.33 -5.62
CA GLY A 574 9.82 32.79 -5.55
C GLY A 574 8.47 33.35 -5.11
N TYR A 575 7.50 32.49 -4.74
CA TYR A 575 6.21 32.92 -4.22
C TYR A 575 6.38 33.98 -3.10
N ASP A 576 7.03 33.64 -1.99
CA ASP A 576 7.13 34.51 -0.81
C ASP A 576 7.80 35.87 -1.07
N ALA A 577 8.68 35.95 -2.08
CA ALA A 577 9.48 37.14 -2.39
C ALA A 577 8.82 38.09 -3.39
N GLY A 578 7.82 37.64 -4.15
CA GLY A 578 7.15 38.44 -5.19
C GLY A 578 5.84 39.06 -4.72
N THR A 579 5.14 39.75 -5.63
CA THR A 579 3.72 40.20 -5.48
C THR A 579 2.80 39.61 -6.55
N ALA A 580 3.36 38.76 -7.42
CA ALA A 580 2.63 38.14 -8.52
C ALA A 580 1.47 37.26 -8.03
N ARG A 581 0.43 37.19 -8.84
CA ARG A 581 -0.69 36.26 -8.70
C ARG A 581 -0.52 35.09 -9.67
N TYR A 582 -0.95 33.90 -9.27
CA TYR A 582 -0.69 32.67 -9.99
C TYR A 582 -1.98 31.95 -10.42
N PRO A 583 -2.00 31.27 -11.58
CA PRO A 583 -3.07 30.34 -11.91
C PRO A 583 -3.07 29.15 -10.94
N VAL A 584 -4.22 28.49 -10.80
CA VAL A 584 -4.42 27.43 -9.81
C VAL A 584 -4.90 26.14 -10.46
N LEU A 585 -4.21 25.04 -10.15
CA LEU A 585 -4.59 23.68 -10.51
C LEU A 585 -5.08 22.92 -9.27
N TYR A 586 -6.32 22.45 -9.27
CA TYR A 586 -6.88 21.59 -8.24
C TYR A 586 -6.74 20.12 -8.65
N MET A 587 -5.93 19.34 -7.93
CA MET A 587 -5.67 17.93 -8.21
C MET A 587 -6.43 17.01 -7.25
N LEU A 588 -7.24 16.11 -7.82
CA LEU A 588 -8.18 15.23 -7.13
C LEU A 588 -7.66 13.79 -7.10
N HIS A 589 -7.73 13.16 -5.93
CA HIS A 589 -7.25 11.80 -5.69
C HIS A 589 -8.26 10.72 -6.15
N GLY A 590 -7.80 9.47 -6.26
CA GLY A 590 -8.62 8.32 -6.61
C GLY A 590 -9.44 7.77 -5.44
N ILE A 591 -10.24 6.73 -5.72
CA ILE A 591 -11.03 6.05 -4.69
C ILE A 591 -10.12 5.36 -3.66
N GLY A 592 -10.41 5.54 -2.37
CA GLY A 592 -9.54 5.09 -1.29
C GLY A 592 -8.22 5.87 -1.16
N GLY A 593 -8.06 6.92 -1.96
CA GLY A 593 -6.94 7.86 -1.92
C GLY A 593 -7.07 8.91 -0.82
N HIS A 594 -6.14 9.87 -0.84
CA HIS A 594 -6.07 10.99 0.09
C HIS A 594 -5.45 12.18 -0.66
N TYR A 595 -5.63 13.41 -0.18
CA TYR A 595 -5.07 14.61 -0.83
C TYR A 595 -3.54 14.52 -1.06
N SER A 596 -2.82 13.69 -0.30
CA SER A 596 -1.39 13.47 -0.48
C SER A 596 -1.03 12.49 -1.63
N GLU A 597 -1.99 11.93 -2.37
CA GLU A 597 -1.74 10.89 -3.38
C GLU A 597 -0.89 11.40 -4.55
N TRP A 598 -1.26 12.54 -5.14
CA TRP A 598 -0.48 13.15 -6.22
C TRP A 598 0.91 13.61 -5.78
N VAL A 599 1.07 13.98 -4.51
CA VAL A 599 2.37 14.25 -3.90
C VAL A 599 3.20 12.96 -3.86
N ALA A 600 2.62 11.84 -3.42
CA ALA A 600 3.29 10.53 -3.44
C ALA A 600 3.62 10.03 -4.85
N TYR A 601 2.95 10.53 -5.89
CA TYR A 601 3.25 10.27 -7.29
C TYR A 601 4.29 11.24 -7.89
N GLY A 602 4.84 12.15 -7.09
CA GLY A 602 5.93 13.02 -7.51
C GLY A 602 5.50 14.19 -8.39
N LEU A 603 4.22 14.60 -8.33
CA LEU A 603 3.71 15.74 -9.11
C LEU A 603 4.45 17.05 -8.75
N PRO A 604 4.68 17.41 -7.47
CA PRO A 604 5.42 18.62 -7.11
C PRO A 604 6.86 18.63 -7.65
N GLU A 605 7.57 17.51 -7.55
CA GLU A 605 8.94 17.35 -8.05
C GLU A 605 8.97 17.48 -9.57
N THR A 606 7.92 17.00 -10.24
CA THR A 606 7.77 17.16 -11.69
C THR A 606 7.48 18.60 -12.07
N ALA A 607 6.66 19.32 -11.30
CA ALA A 607 6.44 20.75 -11.47
C ALA A 607 7.74 21.55 -11.31
N GLU A 608 8.52 21.29 -10.26
CA GLU A 608 9.84 21.91 -10.05
C GLU A 608 10.79 21.71 -11.24
N ARG A 609 10.88 20.47 -11.77
CA ARG A 609 11.73 20.20 -12.94
C ARG A 609 11.27 20.96 -14.18
N LEU A 610 9.96 21.04 -14.41
CA LEU A 610 9.40 21.75 -15.57
C LEU A 610 9.56 23.26 -15.42
N LEU A 611 9.38 23.82 -14.23
CA LEU A 611 9.58 25.24 -13.92
C LEU A 611 11.05 25.63 -14.08
N ALA A 612 11.98 24.84 -13.52
CA ALA A 612 13.41 25.07 -13.66
C ALA A 612 13.88 25.02 -15.13
N GLY A 613 13.21 24.21 -15.95
CA GLY A 613 13.46 24.12 -17.40
C GLY A 613 12.67 25.11 -18.25
N GLY A 614 11.90 26.03 -17.66
CA GLY A 614 11.06 26.99 -18.40
C GLY A 614 9.98 26.34 -19.28
N ARG A 615 9.58 25.11 -18.97
CA ARG A 615 8.61 24.32 -19.77
C ARG A 615 7.16 24.56 -19.39
N ILE A 616 6.92 25.16 -18.22
CA ILE A 616 5.62 25.62 -17.72
C ILE A 616 5.81 26.96 -16.99
N GLN A 617 4.76 27.79 -16.96
CA GLN A 617 4.74 28.99 -16.13
C GLN A 617 4.54 28.64 -14.64
N PRO A 618 4.98 29.49 -13.70
CA PRO A 618 4.65 29.35 -12.28
C PRO A 618 3.14 29.21 -12.04
N LEU A 619 2.75 28.18 -11.29
CA LEU A 619 1.37 27.92 -10.91
C LEU A 619 1.29 27.40 -9.47
N ILE A 620 0.13 27.58 -8.85
CA ILE A 620 -0.22 26.95 -7.58
C ILE A 620 -0.88 25.60 -7.87
N ILE A 621 -0.54 24.57 -7.11
CA ILE A 621 -1.23 23.27 -7.18
C ILE A 621 -1.86 22.99 -5.81
N VAL A 622 -3.18 22.87 -5.78
CA VAL A 622 -3.96 22.50 -4.60
C VAL A 622 -4.31 21.03 -4.70
N PHE A 623 -4.00 20.27 -3.68
CA PHE A 623 -4.38 18.87 -3.56
C PHE A 623 -5.58 18.77 -2.63
N ALA A 624 -6.75 18.43 -3.18
CA ALA A 624 -8.02 18.46 -2.45
C ALA A 624 -8.36 17.09 -1.85
N GLN A 625 -8.91 17.09 -0.62
CA GLN A 625 -9.48 15.90 -0.01
C GLN A 625 -10.94 15.71 -0.45
N GLY A 626 -11.32 14.47 -0.79
CA GLY A 626 -12.68 14.13 -1.24
C GLY A 626 -13.22 12.77 -0.78
N ASP A 627 -12.54 12.06 0.12
CA ASP A 627 -12.93 10.73 0.61
C ASP A 627 -13.32 9.78 -0.56
N GLU A 628 -14.42 9.04 -0.47
CA GLU A 628 -14.93 8.21 -1.57
C GLU A 628 -16.16 8.85 -2.27
N SER A 629 -16.26 10.18 -2.24
CA SER A 629 -17.47 10.93 -2.63
C SER A 629 -17.69 11.14 -4.13
N TYR A 630 -16.72 10.76 -4.97
CA TYR A 630 -16.67 11.14 -6.39
C TYR A 630 -16.59 12.66 -6.63
N PHE A 631 -16.31 13.45 -5.58
CA PHE A 631 -16.30 14.92 -5.62
C PHE A 631 -17.62 15.49 -6.17
N ALA A 632 -18.72 14.76 -5.96
CA ALA A 632 -20.06 15.10 -6.39
C ALA A 632 -20.99 15.17 -5.18
N ASN A 633 -22.05 15.97 -5.27
CA ASN A 633 -23.02 16.05 -4.19
C ASN A 633 -23.80 14.74 -4.08
N HIS A 634 -23.98 14.27 -2.84
CA HIS A 634 -24.85 13.15 -2.59
C HIS A 634 -26.29 13.50 -2.96
N ALA A 635 -27.00 12.55 -3.58
CA ALA A 635 -28.38 12.74 -3.99
C ALA A 635 -29.33 12.84 -2.78
N GLY A 636 -30.52 13.40 -2.99
CA GLY A 636 -31.58 13.48 -1.98
C GLY A 636 -31.51 14.68 -1.03
N GLY A 637 -30.64 15.67 -1.28
CA GLY A 637 -30.63 16.98 -0.61
C GLY A 637 -30.16 17.01 0.85
N ALA A 638 -30.18 15.88 1.55
CA ALA A 638 -29.74 15.74 2.94
C ALA A 638 -28.33 15.11 3.09
N GLY A 639 -27.68 14.74 1.98
CA GLY A 639 -26.35 14.15 1.97
C GLY A 639 -25.22 15.19 1.92
N GLU A 640 -23.97 14.72 2.05
CA GLU A 640 -22.79 15.58 1.96
C GLU A 640 -22.63 16.18 0.55
N ARG A 641 -22.42 17.50 0.50
CA ARG A 641 -22.34 18.27 -0.73
C ARG A 641 -20.88 18.51 -1.15
N TRP A 642 -20.21 17.42 -1.55
CA TRP A 642 -18.78 17.43 -1.88
C TRP A 642 -18.43 18.27 -3.11
N GLY A 643 -19.31 18.30 -4.12
CA GLY A 643 -19.11 19.13 -5.31
C GLY A 643 -19.09 20.61 -4.96
N ASP A 644 -20.05 21.03 -4.12
CA ASP A 644 -20.20 22.42 -3.68
C ASP A 644 -19.09 22.84 -2.71
N TYR A 645 -18.69 21.95 -1.80
CA TYR A 645 -17.52 22.18 -0.96
C TYR A 645 -16.29 22.50 -1.80
N LEU A 646 -16.05 21.74 -2.88
CA LEU A 646 -14.85 21.97 -3.67
C LEU A 646 -14.99 23.24 -4.52
N ALA A 647 -16.12 23.41 -5.22
CA ALA A 647 -16.35 24.51 -6.14
C ALA A 647 -16.48 25.87 -5.46
N PHE A 648 -17.00 25.92 -4.23
CA PHE A 648 -17.28 27.18 -3.51
C PHE A 648 -16.40 27.35 -2.27
N ASP A 649 -16.46 26.41 -1.32
CA ASP A 649 -15.77 26.58 -0.04
C ASP A 649 -14.24 26.56 -0.23
N LEU A 650 -13.70 25.51 -0.87
CA LEU A 650 -12.26 25.35 -1.05
C LEU A 650 -11.70 26.40 -2.02
N VAL A 651 -12.35 26.60 -3.18
CA VAL A 651 -11.91 27.62 -4.14
C VAL A 651 -11.92 29.01 -3.50
N GLY A 652 -13.00 29.37 -2.80
CA GLY A 652 -13.09 30.65 -2.11
C GLY A 652 -12.03 30.81 -1.01
N HIS A 653 -11.78 29.77 -0.22
CA HIS A 653 -10.72 29.77 0.79
C HIS A 653 -9.34 29.97 0.17
N ILE A 654 -9.03 29.27 -0.93
CA ILE A 654 -7.74 29.38 -1.60
C ILE A 654 -7.54 30.77 -2.20
N ASP A 655 -8.56 31.34 -2.85
CA ASP A 655 -8.47 32.68 -3.43
C ASP A 655 -8.36 33.80 -2.38
N ALA A 656 -8.95 33.60 -1.20
CA ALA A 656 -8.84 34.52 -0.07
C ALA A 656 -7.49 34.42 0.66
N THR A 657 -6.89 33.22 0.68
CA THR A 657 -5.67 32.93 1.48
C THR A 657 -4.39 33.09 0.68
N TYR A 658 -4.42 32.82 -0.63
CA TYR A 658 -3.24 32.80 -1.50
C TYR A 658 -3.40 33.80 -2.66
N ARG A 659 -2.28 34.30 -3.18
CA ARG A 659 -2.23 35.15 -4.39
C ARG A 659 -2.56 34.37 -5.65
N THR A 660 -3.83 34.09 -5.85
CA THR A 660 -4.36 33.45 -7.05
C THR A 660 -4.81 34.50 -8.07
N ILE A 661 -4.98 34.06 -9.32
CA ILE A 661 -5.71 34.74 -10.38
C ILE A 661 -7.15 34.18 -10.34
N PRO A 662 -8.12 34.88 -9.71
CA PRO A 662 -9.42 34.30 -9.36
C PRO A 662 -10.42 34.27 -10.53
N GLN A 663 -9.96 33.96 -11.74
CA GLN A 663 -10.77 33.85 -12.95
C GLN A 663 -10.82 32.39 -13.43
N ARG A 664 -11.96 31.96 -14.00
CA ARG A 664 -12.10 30.60 -14.55
C ARG A 664 -10.99 30.23 -15.54
N ALA A 665 -10.57 31.18 -16.38
CA ALA A 665 -9.52 30.97 -17.39
C ALA A 665 -8.15 30.63 -16.77
N ALA A 666 -7.94 30.98 -15.50
CA ALA A 666 -6.73 30.70 -14.73
C ALA A 666 -6.97 29.63 -13.65
N ARG A 667 -8.06 28.85 -13.76
CA ARG A 667 -8.39 27.75 -12.84
C ARG A 667 -8.67 26.44 -13.57
N ALA A 668 -7.89 25.42 -13.22
CA ALA A 668 -8.06 24.06 -13.73
C ALA A 668 -8.42 23.09 -12.60
N VAL A 669 -9.13 22.02 -12.94
CA VAL A 669 -9.33 20.86 -12.07
C VAL A 669 -8.88 19.59 -12.80
N GLY A 670 -8.17 18.73 -12.11
CA GLY A 670 -7.58 17.52 -12.67
C GLY A 670 -7.67 16.36 -11.69
N GLY A 671 -7.74 15.12 -12.15
CA GLY A 671 -7.77 13.99 -11.22
C GLY A 671 -7.64 12.63 -11.87
N LEU A 672 -7.34 11.63 -11.03
CA LEU A 672 -7.19 10.24 -11.46
C LEU A 672 -8.38 9.38 -11.03
N SER A 673 -8.79 8.39 -11.82
CA SER A 673 -9.83 7.42 -11.44
C SER A 673 -11.13 8.11 -11.00
N MET A 674 -11.56 7.91 -9.76
CA MET A 674 -12.65 8.65 -9.11
C MET A 674 -12.46 10.18 -9.17
N GLY A 675 -11.24 10.68 -8.97
CA GLY A 675 -10.90 12.09 -9.14
C GLY A 675 -10.99 12.56 -10.59
N GLY A 676 -10.77 11.67 -11.57
CA GLY A 676 -10.96 11.98 -12.99
C GLY A 676 -12.44 12.14 -13.34
N PHE A 677 -13.31 11.29 -12.77
CA PHE A 677 -14.75 11.50 -12.80
C PHE A 677 -15.11 12.85 -12.15
N GLY A 678 -14.61 13.11 -10.94
CA GLY A 678 -14.89 14.33 -10.18
C GLY A 678 -14.45 15.60 -10.92
N ALA A 679 -13.29 15.59 -11.56
CA ALA A 679 -12.76 16.74 -12.30
C ALA A 679 -13.69 17.12 -13.48
N LEU A 680 -14.17 16.13 -14.24
CA LEU A 680 -15.13 16.36 -15.32
C LEU A 680 -16.48 16.82 -14.77
N HIS A 681 -16.99 16.13 -13.75
CA HIS A 681 -18.25 16.49 -13.10
C HIS A 681 -18.24 17.96 -12.65
N LEU A 682 -17.22 18.37 -11.91
CA LEU A 682 -17.06 19.73 -11.41
C LEU A 682 -16.95 20.75 -12.54
N ALA A 683 -16.14 20.48 -13.57
CA ALA A 683 -15.96 21.43 -14.66
C ALA A 683 -17.20 21.57 -15.55
N PHE A 684 -18.01 20.50 -15.71
CA PHE A 684 -19.23 20.52 -16.51
C PHE A 684 -20.42 21.13 -15.76
N THR A 685 -20.50 20.94 -14.43
CA THR A 685 -21.57 21.51 -13.60
C THR A 685 -21.25 22.92 -13.11
N HIS A 686 -19.96 23.29 -13.04
CA HIS A 686 -19.49 24.61 -12.61
C HIS A 686 -18.56 25.24 -13.66
N PRO A 687 -19.00 25.40 -14.92
CA PRO A 687 -18.16 25.95 -15.99
C PRO A 687 -17.71 27.39 -15.70
N GLY A 688 -18.46 28.15 -14.88
CA GLY A 688 -18.08 29.48 -14.41
C GLY A 688 -16.92 29.50 -13.40
N VAL A 689 -16.57 28.35 -12.80
CA VAL A 689 -15.49 28.23 -11.81
C VAL A 689 -14.22 27.68 -12.43
N PHE A 690 -14.33 26.64 -13.27
CA PHE A 690 -13.21 25.94 -13.89
C PHE A 690 -13.18 26.17 -15.40
N GLY A 691 -12.06 26.69 -15.93
CA GLY A 691 -11.85 26.88 -17.37
C GLY A 691 -11.19 25.71 -18.06
N ALA A 692 -10.59 24.78 -17.31
CA ALA A 692 -9.96 23.57 -17.84
C ALA A 692 -10.16 22.36 -16.92
N ALA A 693 -10.24 21.17 -17.53
CA ALA A 693 -10.45 19.90 -16.86
C ALA A 693 -9.48 18.84 -17.40
N GLY A 694 -8.88 18.02 -16.52
CA GLY A 694 -8.10 16.86 -16.92
C GLY A 694 -8.54 15.57 -16.23
N ALA A 695 -8.91 14.59 -17.05
CA ALA A 695 -9.42 13.30 -16.62
C ALA A 695 -8.40 12.20 -16.91
N HIS A 696 -7.72 11.72 -15.87
CA HIS A 696 -6.68 10.69 -15.98
C HIS A 696 -7.24 9.33 -15.57
N SER A 697 -7.49 8.44 -16.54
CA SER A 697 -8.21 7.17 -16.35
C SER A 697 -9.55 7.34 -15.60
N PRO A 698 -10.52 8.14 -16.07
CA PRO A 698 -11.72 8.47 -15.30
C PRO A 698 -12.61 7.25 -15.03
N ALA A 699 -13.06 7.10 -13.79
CA ALA A 699 -13.92 5.99 -13.36
C ALA A 699 -15.39 6.19 -13.79
N LEU A 700 -15.67 6.07 -15.09
CA LEU A 700 -16.97 6.31 -15.71
C LEU A 700 -17.93 5.11 -15.53
N ARG A 701 -18.52 4.97 -14.35
CA ARG A 701 -19.44 3.87 -13.98
C ARG A 701 -20.78 3.91 -14.67
N THR A 702 -21.37 2.76 -14.96
CA THR A 702 -22.78 2.71 -15.36
C THR A 702 -23.66 3.01 -14.14
N TYR A 703 -24.94 3.31 -14.36
CA TYR A 703 -25.84 3.54 -13.23
C TYR A 703 -25.90 2.32 -12.30
N GLU A 704 -25.93 1.12 -12.87
CA GLU A 704 -26.02 -0.16 -12.16
C GLU A 704 -24.80 -0.41 -11.25
N GLU A 705 -23.67 0.20 -11.57
CA GLU A 705 -22.40 0.08 -10.85
C GLU A 705 -22.10 1.28 -9.95
N ALA A 706 -22.89 2.35 -10.06
CA ALA A 706 -22.67 3.59 -9.35
C ALA A 706 -22.92 3.44 -7.84
N PRO A 707 -22.18 4.16 -7.00
CA PRO A 707 -22.46 4.18 -5.57
C PRO A 707 -23.88 4.70 -5.29
N ALA A 708 -24.59 4.02 -4.38
CA ALA A 708 -25.98 4.35 -4.06
C ALA A 708 -26.21 5.79 -3.55
N PHE A 709 -25.17 6.45 -3.03
CA PHE A 709 -25.27 7.84 -2.58
C PHE A 709 -25.38 8.85 -3.73
N LEU A 710 -25.14 8.44 -4.98
CA LEU A 710 -25.41 9.25 -6.18
C LEU A 710 -26.88 9.14 -6.65
N GLY A 711 -27.69 8.38 -5.89
CA GLY A 711 -29.14 8.33 -6.01
C GLY A 711 -29.64 7.37 -7.11
N ASP A 712 -30.81 7.68 -7.64
CA ASP A 712 -31.46 6.90 -8.69
C ASP A 712 -30.92 7.23 -10.08
N ARG A 713 -31.48 6.61 -11.12
CA ARG A 713 -31.00 6.77 -12.50
C ARG A 713 -31.08 8.23 -12.97
N ALA A 714 -32.10 8.98 -12.54
CA ALA A 714 -32.28 10.37 -12.94
C ALA A 714 -31.27 11.27 -12.23
N THR A 715 -31.06 11.10 -10.92
CA THR A 715 -30.07 11.89 -10.18
C THR A 715 -28.64 11.53 -10.58
N TYR A 716 -28.37 10.26 -10.89
CA TYR A 716 -27.06 9.83 -11.38
C TYR A 716 -26.71 10.48 -12.73
N ALA A 717 -27.69 10.58 -13.65
CA ALA A 717 -27.48 11.23 -14.94
C ALA A 717 -27.09 12.73 -14.79
N ALA A 718 -27.48 13.39 -13.70
CA ALA A 718 -27.10 14.78 -13.42
C ALA A 718 -25.66 14.92 -12.89
N VAL A 719 -25.00 13.82 -12.49
CA VAL A 719 -23.62 13.83 -12.01
C VAL A 719 -22.66 13.08 -12.92
N ASP A 720 -23.15 12.13 -13.75
CA ASP A 720 -22.36 11.34 -14.69
C ASP A 720 -21.76 12.23 -15.80
N PRO A 721 -20.42 12.33 -15.90
CA PRO A 721 -19.75 13.10 -16.95
C PRO A 721 -20.18 12.71 -18.38
N LEU A 722 -20.53 11.44 -18.62
CA LEU A 722 -20.97 11.01 -19.95
C LEU A 722 -22.34 11.60 -20.30
N ALA A 723 -23.27 11.59 -19.35
CA ALA A 723 -24.60 12.18 -19.51
C ALA A 723 -24.50 13.72 -19.60
N LEU A 724 -23.68 14.34 -18.75
CA LEU A 724 -23.42 15.78 -18.76
C LEU A 724 -22.80 16.25 -20.07
N ALA A 725 -21.87 15.48 -20.65
CA ALA A 725 -21.26 15.81 -21.94
C ALA A 725 -22.31 15.94 -23.06
N ARG A 726 -23.40 15.16 -23.02
CA ARG A 726 -24.52 15.27 -23.95
C ARG A 726 -25.37 16.53 -23.75
N GLY A 727 -25.25 17.23 -22.63
CA GLY A 727 -25.98 18.47 -22.38
C GLY A 727 -25.12 19.73 -22.53
N LEU A 728 -23.82 19.58 -22.77
CA LEU A 728 -22.85 20.64 -22.58
C LEU A 728 -22.89 21.67 -23.73
N ASP A 729 -22.98 22.95 -23.38
CA ASP A 729 -22.91 24.07 -24.32
C ASP A 729 -21.44 24.30 -24.75
N PRO A 730 -21.11 24.20 -26.05
CA PRO A 730 -19.76 24.39 -26.55
C PRO A 730 -19.20 25.79 -26.31
N ALA A 731 -20.04 26.82 -26.27
CA ALA A 731 -19.59 28.21 -26.10
C ALA A 731 -19.04 28.47 -24.69
N GLY A 732 -19.53 27.74 -23.69
CA GLY A 732 -19.12 27.85 -22.29
C GLY A 732 -18.21 26.72 -21.80
N ALA A 733 -17.98 25.69 -22.60
CA ALA A 733 -17.30 24.47 -22.18
C ALA A 733 -15.86 24.71 -21.70
N PRO A 734 -15.39 23.97 -20.69
CA PRO A 734 -13.97 24.00 -20.30
C PRO A 734 -13.11 23.40 -21.40
N LYS A 735 -11.82 23.76 -21.43
CA LYS A 735 -10.81 22.97 -22.15
C LYS A 735 -10.74 21.58 -21.48
N VAL A 736 -10.72 20.51 -22.26
CA VAL A 736 -10.78 19.14 -21.70
C VAL A 736 -9.59 18.31 -22.17
N TRP A 737 -8.89 17.69 -21.23
CA TRP A 737 -7.94 16.61 -21.45
C TRP A 737 -8.49 15.29 -20.92
N ILE A 738 -8.32 14.22 -21.69
CA ILE A 738 -8.70 12.86 -21.31
C ILE A 738 -7.54 11.93 -21.68
N ASP A 739 -7.07 11.14 -20.73
CA ASP A 739 -6.18 10.02 -21.01
C ASP A 739 -6.60 8.75 -20.29
N VAL A 740 -6.25 7.62 -20.90
CA VAL A 740 -6.52 6.29 -20.36
C VAL A 740 -5.47 5.28 -20.84
N GLY A 741 -5.19 4.28 -20.02
CA GLY A 741 -4.36 3.15 -20.40
C GLY A 741 -5.07 2.23 -21.38
N VAL A 742 -4.35 1.65 -22.35
CA VAL A 742 -4.94 0.67 -23.29
C VAL A 742 -5.45 -0.58 -22.55
N GLU A 743 -4.80 -0.94 -21.43
CA GLU A 743 -5.17 -2.09 -20.60
C GLU A 743 -6.11 -1.71 -19.44
N ASP A 744 -6.62 -0.47 -19.42
CA ASP A 744 -7.49 0.04 -18.36
C ASP A 744 -8.95 -0.34 -18.64
N ASP A 745 -9.64 -0.89 -17.63
CA ASP A 745 -11.06 -1.29 -17.73
C ASP A 745 -11.98 -0.11 -18.13
N TRP A 746 -11.55 1.14 -17.91
CA TRP A 746 -12.31 2.35 -18.28
C TRP A 746 -12.09 2.80 -19.73
N ALA A 747 -11.19 2.18 -20.50
CA ALA A 747 -10.80 2.65 -21.84
C ALA A 747 -11.99 2.80 -22.80
N ALA A 748 -12.89 1.81 -22.82
CA ALA A 748 -14.07 1.81 -23.69
C ALA A 748 -15.00 2.99 -23.41
N ARG A 749 -15.36 3.23 -22.14
CA ARG A 749 -16.26 4.33 -21.76
C ARG A 749 -15.58 5.70 -21.86
N THR A 750 -14.27 5.75 -21.65
CA THR A 750 -13.48 6.96 -21.85
C THR A 750 -13.44 7.36 -23.33
N THR A 751 -13.36 6.37 -24.23
CA THR A 751 -13.52 6.57 -25.67
C THR A 751 -14.91 7.12 -26.01
N THR A 752 -15.97 6.56 -25.44
CA THR A 752 -17.34 7.07 -25.63
C THR A 752 -17.47 8.52 -25.18
N LEU A 753 -16.90 8.90 -24.03
CA LEU A 753 -16.93 10.28 -23.54
C LEU A 753 -16.28 11.24 -24.54
N LYS A 754 -15.11 10.88 -25.08
CA LYS A 754 -14.41 11.66 -26.10
C LYS A 754 -15.27 11.85 -27.35
N ASP A 755 -15.95 10.81 -27.81
CA ASP A 755 -16.82 10.88 -29.00
C ASP A 755 -18.06 11.75 -28.76
N GLU A 756 -18.68 11.66 -27.57
CA GLU A 756 -19.82 12.49 -27.17
C GLU A 756 -19.45 13.98 -27.11
N LEU A 757 -18.29 14.33 -26.54
CA LEU A 757 -17.80 15.70 -26.54
C LEU A 757 -17.57 16.22 -27.96
N ARG A 758 -16.98 15.40 -28.84
CA ARG A 758 -16.75 15.76 -30.25
C ARG A 758 -18.05 15.96 -31.02
N ALA A 759 -19.06 15.13 -30.76
CA ALA A 759 -20.39 15.28 -31.35
C ALA A 759 -21.05 16.62 -30.96
N ARG A 760 -20.66 17.20 -29.82
CA ARG A 760 -21.08 18.54 -29.38
C ARG A 760 -20.23 19.66 -29.96
N GLY A 761 -19.18 19.38 -30.74
CA GLY A 761 -18.25 20.39 -31.23
C GLY A 761 -17.17 20.79 -30.20
N ILE A 762 -17.10 20.11 -29.06
CA ILE A 762 -16.04 20.28 -28.06
C ILE A 762 -14.91 19.33 -28.46
N ARG A 763 -13.68 19.86 -28.61
CA ARG A 763 -12.53 19.06 -29.03
C ARG A 763 -11.63 18.75 -27.84
N PRO A 764 -11.85 17.63 -27.11
CA PRO A 764 -10.94 17.23 -26.04
C PRO A 764 -9.59 16.79 -26.60
N GLU A 765 -8.51 17.12 -25.88
CA GLU A 765 -7.22 16.46 -26.06
C GLU A 765 -7.32 15.04 -25.50
N TYR A 766 -7.24 14.04 -26.37
CA TYR A 766 -7.40 12.63 -25.99
C TYR A 766 -6.10 11.87 -26.21
N ARG A 767 -5.67 11.09 -25.20
CA ARG A 767 -4.52 10.19 -25.31
C ARG A 767 -4.80 8.81 -24.77
N GLU A 768 -4.47 7.82 -25.57
CA GLU A 768 -4.53 6.42 -25.19
C GLU A 768 -3.12 5.85 -25.35
N THR A 769 -2.56 5.32 -24.27
CA THR A 769 -1.15 4.85 -24.25
C THR A 769 -1.03 3.54 -23.47
N ALA A 770 0.03 2.77 -23.72
CA ALA A 770 0.27 1.51 -23.02
C ALA A 770 0.34 1.69 -21.49
N GLY A 771 -0.25 0.74 -20.76
CA GLY A 771 -0.45 0.74 -19.32
C GLY A 771 -1.91 0.49 -18.92
N GLY A 772 -2.12 0.21 -17.63
CA GLY A 772 -3.45 -0.08 -17.06
C GLY A 772 -3.89 0.95 -16.02
N HIS A 773 -4.84 0.55 -15.18
CA HIS A 773 -5.39 1.39 -14.11
C HIS A 773 -4.49 1.41 -12.86
N ASP A 774 -3.27 1.93 -13.00
CA ASP A 774 -2.23 1.79 -11.98
C ASP A 774 -1.38 3.06 -11.74
N PRO A 775 -0.72 3.16 -10.57
CA PRO A 775 0.12 4.31 -10.22
C PRO A 775 1.27 4.62 -11.18
N ASP A 776 1.85 3.60 -11.84
CA ASP A 776 3.01 3.80 -12.70
C ASP A 776 2.61 4.50 -13.99
N TYR A 777 1.39 4.23 -14.50
CA TYR A 777 0.79 4.97 -15.60
C TYR A 777 0.69 6.48 -15.29
N TRP A 778 0.07 6.86 -14.17
CA TRP A 778 -0.12 8.28 -13.83
C TRP A 778 1.21 8.99 -13.53
N LYS A 779 2.16 8.34 -12.86
CA LYS A 779 3.50 8.89 -12.60
C LYS A 779 4.26 9.19 -13.88
N LYS A 780 4.25 8.25 -14.83
CA LYS A 780 4.92 8.40 -16.14
C LYS A 780 4.36 9.59 -16.92
N ASN A 781 3.06 9.83 -16.82
CA ASN A 781 2.37 10.87 -17.57
C ASN A 781 2.26 12.23 -16.84
N ALA A 782 2.64 12.31 -15.57
CA ALA A 782 2.58 13.55 -14.76
C ALA A 782 3.15 14.80 -15.45
N GLY A 783 4.27 14.65 -16.15
CA GLY A 783 4.89 15.76 -16.88
C GLY A 783 4.09 16.22 -18.10
N ILE A 784 3.34 15.32 -18.74
CA ILE A 784 2.42 15.65 -19.83
C ILE A 784 1.22 16.43 -19.26
N TYR A 785 0.66 15.96 -18.15
CA TYR A 785 -0.49 16.60 -17.49
C TYR A 785 -0.18 18.05 -17.12
N LEU A 786 0.96 18.29 -16.45
CA LEU A 786 1.35 19.64 -16.05
C LEU A 786 1.56 20.58 -17.24
N ARG A 787 2.05 20.09 -18.38
CA ARG A 787 2.16 20.90 -19.61
C ARG A 787 0.81 21.23 -20.22
N TYR A 788 -0.13 20.29 -20.19
CA TYR A 788 -1.50 20.56 -20.59
C TYR A 788 -2.13 21.66 -19.72
N TYR A 789 -2.09 21.51 -18.39
CA TYR A 789 -2.66 22.52 -17.49
C TYR A 789 -1.98 23.89 -17.67
N ALA A 790 -0.65 23.92 -17.79
CA ALA A 790 0.11 25.13 -18.08
C ALA A 790 -0.36 25.81 -19.39
N ALA A 791 -0.49 25.05 -20.48
CA ALA A 791 -1.00 25.59 -21.74
C ALA A 791 -2.45 26.09 -21.61
N ALA A 792 -3.30 25.32 -20.93
CA ALA A 792 -4.72 25.64 -20.76
C ALA A 792 -4.95 26.92 -19.94
N LEU A 793 -4.09 27.18 -18.96
CA LEU A 793 -4.15 28.29 -18.01
C LEU A 793 -3.39 29.56 -18.47
N THR A 794 -2.82 29.55 -19.67
CA THR A 794 -2.27 30.77 -20.28
C THR A 794 -3.44 31.59 -20.85
N PRO A 795 -3.62 32.86 -20.44
CA PRO A 795 -4.62 33.73 -21.07
C PRO A 795 -4.28 33.87 -22.55
N GLU A 796 -5.26 33.72 -23.45
CA GLU A 796 -5.09 34.17 -24.82
C GLU A 796 -4.84 35.69 -24.80
N PRO A 797 -3.92 36.23 -25.63
CA PRO A 797 -3.81 37.66 -25.78
C PRO A 797 -5.18 38.21 -26.21
N ALA A 798 -5.67 39.23 -25.50
CA ALA A 798 -6.93 39.87 -25.86
C ALA A 798 -6.90 40.29 -27.34
N PRO A 799 -7.99 40.08 -28.10
CA PRO A 799 -8.06 40.41 -29.52
C PRO A 799 -7.81 41.90 -29.80
#